data_AF-A0A812MWH4-F1
#
_entry.id   AF-A0A812MWH4-F1
#
_cell.length_a   1.000
_cell.length_b   1.000
_cell.length_c   1.000
_cell.angle_alpha   90.00
_cell.angle_beta   90.00
_cell.angle_gamma   90.00
#
_symmetry.space_group_name_H-M   'P 1'
#
loop_
_entity.id
_entity.type
_entity.pdbx_description
1 polymer ?
#
loop_
_entity_poly.entity_id
_entity_poly.type
_entity_poly.pdbx_seq_one_letter_code
_entity_poly.pdbx_strand_id
1 'polypeptide(L)'
;MSGTGLGWPALVPPYRNRLEEWFSTPEKLYASFDTREELVSLLRACDNTLLESSLQLIADALLEWHADNARTVASGRREARRRLTECLPSVPGTGLSLHEHYNQIALQSPLALLPVLRKRKLATDRVVDRGARATEEIRLRQEYALRLAAIMQEAQLPVCKVLAGVSNAEEAWPRLFGTRRSKTLRNRFRAWDKFREWLLYSRGRSYPEGVADVLDYANERFQEGCGKTVLESLQASLSVIEGVGRVPSTQQISQDPTWQAQLKSYTADLVSAAPPEQPASMLTVAIILACEIFVCTPGEPSYLRALGFVCLLMVWGSLRADDVQGLLPQTMLLDERGLSIDLARSKTTGPDKRTHTVKVFVERSISLTGHDWLKDFDFERDYLVLKANEGFTEPLEKSVPSSTVALYFRKVLSELKTPKREGRTWKANDQRPLLPGYTSSHFTGHSARNFLSSVGAAIDVDPRELDYLGRWKVGGEGSATYIRTSRQVVHRLQSHIACSLVTGQPKHYIEVDSIKALTDYAAKAGESESQVRRRHTLLEGSKGLGGSWPTLALEVGVAAPPSPVEQVSMPGSRGDYFIVTSRTTGLRRLHMLGCYVKPENCYDVKFVNHVGAEDVDNICKDCKARMKAQAGEEESDPSSSDSGSESM
;
A
#
# COMPACT_ATOMS: atom_id res chain seq x y z
N MET A 1 46.17 -18.49 -37.29
CA MET A 1 47.11 -19.61 -37.06
C MET A 1 48.38 -19.33 -37.84
N SER A 2 49.41 -18.82 -37.19
CA SER A 2 50.76 -18.74 -37.76
C SER A 2 51.53 -19.94 -37.23
N GLY A 3 51.76 -20.95 -38.10
CA GLY A 3 52.27 -22.27 -37.76
C GLY A 3 53.61 -22.25 -37.03
N THR A 4 53.88 -23.27 -36.22
CA THR A 4 55.05 -23.38 -35.33
C THR A 4 56.37 -23.60 -36.06
N GLY A 5 56.40 -23.42 -37.39
CA GLY A 5 57.54 -23.73 -38.25
C GLY A 5 57.82 -25.23 -38.37
N LEU A 6 56.87 -26.07 -37.95
CA LEU A 6 57.04 -27.53 -37.90
C LEU A 6 56.99 -28.11 -39.31
N GLY A 7 58.02 -28.87 -39.70
CA GLY A 7 58.05 -29.62 -40.95
C GLY A 7 57.45 -31.01 -40.81
N TRP A 8 56.92 -31.58 -41.88
CA TRP A 8 56.46 -32.97 -41.91
C TRP A 8 57.63 -33.96 -41.68
N PRO A 9 57.38 -35.13 -41.05
CA PRO A 9 58.37 -36.17 -40.86
C PRO A 9 58.95 -36.64 -42.20
N ALA A 10 60.25 -36.97 -42.20
CA ALA A 10 61.01 -37.37 -43.39
C ALA A 10 60.70 -38.83 -43.81
N LEU A 11 59.44 -39.10 -44.12
CA LEU A 11 58.97 -40.38 -44.62
C LEU A 11 58.94 -40.40 -46.15
N VAL A 12 59.26 -41.55 -46.75
CA VAL A 12 59.20 -41.77 -48.20
C VAL A 12 57.73 -41.89 -48.67
N PRO A 13 57.35 -41.36 -49.85
CA PRO A 13 56.03 -41.64 -50.43
C PRO A 13 55.81 -43.15 -50.63
N PRO A 14 54.60 -43.69 -50.40
CA PRO A 14 53.32 -42.97 -50.26
C PRO A 14 52.93 -42.58 -48.83
N TYR A 15 53.69 -42.98 -47.80
CA TYR A 15 53.28 -42.82 -46.39
C TYR A 15 53.19 -41.37 -45.95
N ARG A 16 54.15 -40.54 -46.38
CA ARG A 16 54.12 -39.10 -46.10
C ARG A 16 52.87 -38.43 -46.69
N ASN A 17 52.55 -38.72 -47.95
CA ASN A 17 51.39 -38.11 -48.63
C ASN A 17 50.08 -38.44 -47.91
N ARG A 18 49.96 -39.66 -47.36
CA ARG A 18 48.79 -40.08 -46.59
C ARG A 18 48.67 -39.36 -45.25
N LEU A 19 49.77 -39.15 -44.53
CA LEU A 19 49.75 -38.37 -43.29
C LEU A 19 49.38 -36.90 -43.55
N GLU A 20 49.87 -36.33 -44.65
CA GLU A 20 49.50 -34.99 -45.10
C GLU A 20 47.99 -34.90 -45.40
N GLU A 21 47.42 -35.90 -46.06
CA GLU A 21 45.99 -35.99 -46.33
C GLU A 21 45.15 -36.11 -45.05
N TRP A 22 45.51 -36.99 -44.12
CA TRP A 22 44.72 -37.26 -42.92
C TRP A 22 44.74 -36.13 -41.89
N PHE A 23 45.91 -35.53 -41.66
CA PHE A 23 46.07 -34.54 -40.59
C PHE A 23 46.09 -33.11 -41.09
N SER A 24 46.25 -32.89 -42.40
CA SER A 24 46.31 -31.58 -43.08
C SER A 24 47.51 -30.70 -42.70
N THR A 25 47.94 -30.69 -41.43
CA THR A 25 49.11 -29.94 -40.95
C THR A 25 49.96 -30.77 -39.99
N PRO A 26 51.29 -30.57 -39.95
CA PRO A 26 52.17 -31.36 -39.10
C PRO A 26 51.91 -31.11 -37.61
N GLU A 27 51.39 -29.94 -37.22
CA GLU A 27 51.06 -29.66 -35.81
C GLU A 27 49.90 -30.52 -35.29
N LYS A 28 48.94 -30.84 -36.17
CA LYS A 28 47.83 -31.73 -35.82
C LYS A 28 48.31 -33.16 -35.66
N LEU A 29 49.22 -33.62 -36.53
CA LEU A 29 49.87 -34.92 -36.38
C LEU A 29 50.65 -34.96 -35.06
N TYR A 30 51.46 -33.95 -34.75
CA TYR A 30 52.22 -33.88 -33.50
C TYR A 30 51.32 -33.97 -32.26
N ALA A 31 50.15 -33.32 -32.28
CA ALA A 31 49.23 -33.31 -31.13
C ALA A 31 48.32 -34.54 -31.02
N SER A 32 48.42 -35.51 -31.94
CA SER A 32 47.48 -36.63 -32.03
C SER A 32 47.92 -37.88 -31.25
N PHE A 33 49.15 -37.91 -30.75
CA PHE A 33 49.68 -39.01 -29.94
C PHE A 33 50.74 -38.47 -28.97
N ASP A 34 50.82 -39.04 -27.78
CA ASP A 34 51.92 -38.79 -26.82
C ASP A 34 52.76 -40.05 -26.59
N THR A 35 52.19 -41.23 -26.83
CA THR A 35 52.83 -42.53 -26.60
C THR A 35 52.90 -43.39 -27.86
N ARG A 36 53.81 -44.38 -27.86
CA ARG A 36 53.95 -45.35 -28.96
C ARG A 36 52.68 -46.15 -29.21
N GLU A 37 51.99 -46.55 -28.16
CA GLU A 37 50.78 -47.38 -28.22
C GLU A 37 49.61 -46.63 -28.88
N GLU A 38 49.45 -45.35 -28.54
CA GLU A 38 48.48 -44.45 -29.17
C GLU A 38 48.81 -44.24 -30.65
N LEU A 39 50.08 -44.01 -30.98
CA LEU A 39 50.51 -43.83 -32.36
C LEU A 39 50.24 -45.07 -33.22
N VAL A 40 50.57 -46.27 -32.72
CA VAL A 40 50.29 -47.53 -33.41
C VAL A 40 48.78 -47.72 -33.61
N SER A 41 47.98 -47.40 -32.59
CA SER A 41 46.52 -47.47 -32.66
C SER A 41 45.94 -46.48 -33.69
N LEU A 42 46.48 -45.27 -33.72
CA LEU A 42 46.11 -44.22 -34.67
C LEU A 42 46.44 -44.63 -36.11
N LEU A 43 47.65 -45.16 -36.35
CA LEU A 43 48.06 -45.62 -37.67
C LEU A 43 47.18 -46.78 -38.17
N ARG A 44 46.80 -47.73 -37.30
CA ARG A 44 45.86 -48.81 -37.65
C ARG A 44 44.45 -48.30 -37.93
N ALA A 45 44.01 -47.27 -37.22
CA ALA A 45 42.70 -46.66 -37.45
C ALA A 45 42.66 -45.90 -38.79
N CYS A 46 43.78 -45.28 -39.20
CA CYS A 46 43.87 -44.56 -40.46
C CYS A 46 44.06 -45.50 -41.66
N ASP A 47 44.83 -46.58 -41.53
CA ASP A 47 44.97 -47.61 -42.55
C ASP A 47 45.19 -49.00 -41.93
N ASN A 48 44.15 -49.84 -41.99
CA ASN A 48 44.18 -51.19 -41.47
C ASN A 48 44.88 -52.21 -42.40
N THR A 49 45.36 -51.78 -43.57
CA THR A 49 46.02 -52.64 -44.58
C THR A 49 47.55 -52.63 -44.46
N LEU A 50 48.12 -51.85 -43.55
CA LEU A 50 49.57 -51.75 -43.32
C LEU A 50 50.12 -53.06 -42.70
N LEU A 51 51.19 -53.59 -43.30
CA LEU A 51 51.94 -54.72 -42.74
C LEU A 51 52.61 -54.31 -41.42
N GLU A 52 52.64 -55.22 -40.44
CA GLU A 52 53.13 -54.95 -39.09
C GLU A 52 54.58 -54.42 -39.08
N SER A 53 55.44 -54.94 -39.95
CA SER A 53 56.83 -54.47 -40.10
C SER A 53 56.94 -53.02 -40.59
N SER A 54 56.06 -52.61 -41.51
CA SER A 54 56.01 -51.24 -42.01
C SER A 54 55.40 -50.29 -40.99
N LEU A 55 54.43 -50.77 -40.21
CA LEU A 55 53.79 -50.02 -39.15
C LEU A 55 54.79 -49.65 -38.04
N GLN A 56 55.60 -50.61 -37.59
CA GLN A 56 56.62 -50.36 -36.57
C GLN A 56 57.68 -49.36 -37.07
N LEU A 57 58.13 -49.50 -38.32
CA LEU A 57 59.13 -48.59 -38.91
C LEU A 57 58.60 -47.15 -39.03
N ILE A 58 57.33 -46.97 -39.42
CA ILE A 58 56.70 -45.65 -39.48
C ILE A 58 56.51 -45.09 -38.07
N ALA A 59 56.09 -45.91 -37.11
CA ALA A 59 55.92 -45.48 -35.72
C ALA A 59 57.24 -45.04 -35.08
N ASP A 60 58.34 -45.76 -35.34
CA ASP A 60 59.68 -45.38 -34.87
C ASP A 60 60.11 -44.02 -35.44
N ALA A 61 59.99 -43.83 -36.75
CA ALA A 61 60.34 -42.57 -37.41
C ALA A 61 59.49 -41.38 -36.94
N LEU A 62 58.21 -41.62 -36.66
CA LEU A 62 57.30 -40.58 -36.13
C LEU A 62 57.58 -40.23 -34.67
N LEU A 63 57.97 -41.21 -33.84
CA LEU A 63 58.38 -40.95 -32.46
C LEU A 63 59.71 -40.18 -32.40
N GLU A 64 60.66 -40.51 -33.27
CA GLU A 64 61.92 -39.77 -33.39
C GLU A 64 61.66 -38.32 -33.83
N TRP A 65 60.85 -38.14 -34.89
CA TRP A 65 60.41 -36.81 -35.32
C TRP A 65 59.67 -36.04 -34.21
N HIS A 66 58.81 -36.71 -33.43
CA HIS A 66 58.10 -36.09 -32.31
C HIS A 66 59.08 -35.65 -31.20
N ALA A 67 60.07 -36.48 -30.86
CA ALA A 67 61.10 -36.14 -29.88
C ALA A 67 61.97 -34.95 -30.34
N ASP A 68 62.42 -34.96 -31.60
CA ASP A 68 63.28 -33.92 -32.17
C ASP A 68 62.58 -32.55 -32.21
N ASN A 69 61.27 -32.55 -32.45
CA ASN A 69 60.49 -31.32 -32.57
C ASN A 69 59.85 -30.85 -31.26
N ALA A 70 60.02 -31.58 -30.16
CA ALA A 70 59.41 -31.25 -28.87
C ALA A 70 59.79 -29.86 -28.37
N ARG A 71 61.05 -29.44 -28.58
CA ARG A 71 61.51 -28.09 -28.20
C ARG A 71 60.86 -26.99 -29.06
N THR A 72 60.73 -27.23 -30.36
CA THR A 72 60.12 -26.31 -31.32
C THR A 72 58.64 -26.13 -31.02
N VAL A 73 57.90 -27.22 -30.78
CA VAL A 73 56.48 -27.17 -30.41
C VAL A 73 56.30 -26.53 -29.04
N ALA A 74 57.14 -26.84 -28.05
CA ALA A 74 57.09 -26.19 -26.74
C ALA A 74 57.34 -24.66 -26.84
N SER A 75 58.28 -24.24 -27.69
CA SER A 75 58.53 -22.82 -27.98
C SER A 75 57.31 -22.17 -28.65
N GLY A 76 56.76 -22.81 -29.68
CA GLY A 76 55.56 -22.34 -30.38
C GLY A 76 54.33 -22.25 -29.46
N ARG A 77 54.13 -23.22 -28.56
CA ARG A 77 53.08 -23.18 -27.54
C ARG A 77 53.29 -22.04 -26.53
N ARG A 78 54.54 -21.79 -26.10
CA ARG A 78 54.88 -20.65 -25.23
C ARG A 78 54.62 -19.32 -25.91
N GLU A 79 54.99 -19.16 -27.18
CA GLU A 79 54.71 -17.97 -27.97
C GLU A 79 53.20 -17.76 -28.20
N ALA A 80 52.47 -18.83 -28.55
CA ALA A 80 51.02 -18.78 -28.70
C ALA A 80 50.32 -18.40 -27.38
N ARG A 81 50.79 -18.95 -26.25
CA ARG A 81 50.33 -18.57 -24.91
C ARG A 81 50.67 -17.12 -24.59
N ARG A 82 51.89 -16.64 -24.92
CA ARG A 82 52.26 -15.23 -24.73
C ARG A 82 51.35 -14.30 -25.54
N ARG A 83 51.12 -14.60 -26.81
CA ARG A 83 50.21 -13.82 -27.68
C ARG A 83 48.77 -13.84 -27.19
N LEU A 84 48.26 -14.99 -26.73
CA LEU A 84 46.94 -15.07 -26.10
C LEU A 84 46.88 -14.23 -24.81
N THR A 85 47.96 -14.21 -24.03
CA THR A 85 48.07 -13.39 -22.80
C THR A 85 48.16 -11.89 -23.14
N GLU A 86 48.76 -11.53 -24.29
CA GLU A 86 48.84 -10.15 -24.79
C GLU A 86 47.52 -9.68 -25.44
N CYS A 87 46.69 -10.58 -25.97
CA CYS A 87 45.39 -10.25 -26.60
C CYS A 87 44.18 -10.38 -25.66
N LEU A 88 44.33 -10.98 -24.48
CA LEU A 88 43.30 -11.02 -23.45
C LEU A 88 43.51 -9.84 -22.49
N PRO A 89 42.55 -8.92 -22.32
CA PRO A 89 42.71 -7.81 -21.39
C PRO A 89 42.91 -8.34 -19.96
N SER A 90 44.11 -8.15 -19.41
CA SER A 90 44.39 -8.51 -18.02
C SER A 90 43.66 -7.53 -17.10
N VAL A 91 42.51 -7.94 -16.57
CA VAL A 91 41.99 -7.33 -15.34
C VAL A 91 42.68 -8.08 -14.20
N PRO A 92 43.47 -7.41 -13.34
CA PRO A 92 44.05 -8.05 -12.16
C PRO A 92 42.94 -8.24 -11.12
N GLY A 93 42.13 -9.29 -11.32
CA GLY A 93 41.19 -9.80 -10.33
C GLY A 93 41.77 -11.07 -9.73
N THR A 94 41.87 -11.09 -8.40
CA THR A 94 42.10 -12.29 -7.57
C THR A 94 41.40 -13.52 -8.17
N GLY A 95 42.19 -14.51 -8.60
CA GLY A 95 41.66 -15.73 -9.20
C GLY A 95 40.78 -16.46 -8.19
N LEU A 96 39.47 -16.42 -8.40
CA LEU A 96 38.50 -17.19 -7.64
C LEU A 96 38.83 -18.69 -7.81
N SER A 97 38.84 -19.43 -6.70
CA SER A 97 39.00 -20.89 -6.70
C SER A 97 37.91 -21.56 -7.53
N LEU A 98 38.15 -22.79 -8.00
CA LEU A 98 37.15 -23.58 -8.74
C LEU A 98 35.82 -23.71 -7.97
N HIS A 99 35.89 -23.75 -6.64
CA HIS A 99 34.73 -23.77 -5.75
C HIS A 99 33.98 -22.42 -5.75
N GLU A 100 34.68 -21.30 -5.78
CA GLU A 100 34.07 -19.97 -5.90
C GLU A 100 33.49 -19.74 -7.30
N HIS A 101 34.13 -20.26 -8.35
CA HIS A 101 33.57 -20.29 -9.70
C HIS A 101 32.30 -21.16 -9.77
N TYR A 102 32.31 -22.34 -9.15
CA TYR A 102 31.14 -23.21 -9.04
C TYR A 102 30.02 -22.52 -8.25
N ASN A 103 30.33 -21.89 -7.13
CA ASN A 103 29.35 -21.14 -6.34
C ASN A 103 28.81 -19.93 -7.12
N GLN A 104 29.63 -19.22 -7.89
CA GLN A 104 29.15 -18.17 -8.79
C GLN A 104 28.19 -18.72 -9.85
N ILE A 105 28.51 -19.85 -10.49
CA ILE A 105 27.64 -20.49 -11.49
C ILE A 105 26.35 -21.00 -10.83
N ALA A 106 26.43 -21.59 -9.64
CA ALA A 106 25.26 -22.06 -8.90
C ALA A 106 24.36 -20.90 -8.42
N LEU A 107 24.96 -19.77 -8.02
CA LEU A 107 24.25 -18.55 -7.63
C LEU A 107 23.70 -17.76 -8.83
N GLN A 108 24.12 -18.06 -10.06
CA GLN A 108 23.53 -17.51 -11.28
C GLN A 108 22.18 -18.15 -11.61
N SER A 109 21.83 -19.29 -10.99
CA SER A 109 20.48 -19.87 -11.10
C SER A 109 19.47 -18.99 -10.37
N PRO A 110 18.39 -18.50 -11.03
CA PRO A 110 17.36 -17.70 -10.36
C PRO A 110 16.66 -18.44 -9.20
N LEU A 111 16.72 -19.78 -9.17
CA LEU A 111 16.19 -20.57 -8.06
C LEU A 111 17.00 -20.40 -6.77
N ALA A 112 18.31 -20.16 -6.87
CA ALA A 112 19.18 -19.90 -5.72
C ALA A 112 18.78 -18.61 -4.96
N LEU A 113 18.02 -17.72 -5.61
CA LEU A 113 17.50 -16.49 -5.01
C LEU A 113 16.25 -16.72 -4.14
N LEU A 114 15.54 -17.85 -4.30
CA LEU A 114 14.27 -18.11 -3.60
C LEU A 114 14.38 -18.03 -2.06
N PRO A 115 15.40 -18.60 -1.40
CA PRO A 115 15.54 -18.48 0.05
C PRO A 115 15.75 -17.03 0.52
N VAL A 116 16.49 -16.22 -0.25
CA VAL A 116 16.76 -14.81 0.05
C VAL A 116 15.50 -13.98 -0.10
N LEU A 117 14.76 -14.16 -1.20
CA LEU A 117 13.47 -13.50 -1.44
C LEU A 117 12.44 -13.88 -0.37
N ARG A 118 12.42 -15.15 0.04
CA ARG A 118 11.53 -15.63 1.12
C ARG A 118 11.91 -15.03 2.48
N LYS A 119 13.20 -14.96 2.82
CA LYS A 119 13.69 -14.31 4.05
C LYS A 119 13.37 -12.82 4.07
N ARG A 120 13.54 -12.11 2.95
CA ARG A 120 13.14 -10.69 2.83
C ARG A 120 11.64 -10.52 3.04
N LYS A 121 10.81 -11.32 2.37
CA LYS A 121 9.35 -11.30 2.56
C LYS A 121 8.95 -11.55 4.02
N LEU A 122 9.55 -12.56 4.65
CA LEU A 122 9.33 -12.88 6.07
C LEU A 122 9.84 -11.78 7.02
N ALA A 123 10.93 -11.09 6.68
CA ALA A 123 11.44 -9.97 7.46
C ALA A 123 10.49 -8.76 7.38
N THR A 124 9.99 -8.43 6.18
CA THR A 124 8.96 -7.40 5.99
C THR A 124 7.66 -7.75 6.74
N ASP A 125 7.20 -9.01 6.65
CA ASP A 125 6.00 -9.46 7.36
C ASP A 125 6.18 -9.53 8.90
N ARG A 126 7.43 -9.49 9.42
CA ARG A 126 7.73 -9.47 10.87
C ARG A 126 7.86 -8.06 11.47
N VAL A 127 8.21 -7.07 10.66
CA VAL A 127 8.40 -5.67 11.11
C VAL A 127 7.07 -4.91 11.13
N VAL A 128 6.09 -5.32 10.33
CA VAL A 128 4.73 -4.73 10.33
C VAL A 128 3.72 -5.86 10.49
N ASP A 129 3.02 -5.90 11.64
CA ASP A 129 1.88 -6.81 11.83
C ASP A 129 0.72 -6.35 10.94
N ARG A 130 0.75 -6.79 9.67
CA ARG A 130 -0.30 -6.54 8.67
C ARG A 130 -1.68 -7.08 9.06
N GLY A 131 -1.73 -7.88 10.13
CA GLY A 131 -2.93 -8.41 10.75
C GLY A 131 -3.42 -7.60 11.94
N ALA A 132 -2.64 -6.68 12.51
CA ALA A 132 -2.96 -5.99 13.78
C ALA A 132 -4.35 -5.36 13.75
N ARG A 133 -4.72 -4.74 12.62
CA ARG A 133 -6.06 -4.17 12.41
C ARG A 133 -7.18 -5.20 12.38
N ALA A 134 -6.98 -6.30 11.67
CA ALA A 134 -7.96 -7.37 11.58
C ALA A 134 -8.11 -8.08 12.93
N THR A 135 -6.98 -8.39 13.57
CA THR A 135 -6.89 -9.01 14.90
C THR A 135 -7.61 -8.18 15.96
N GLU A 136 -7.36 -6.87 16.01
CA GLU A 136 -8.00 -5.99 17.00
C GLU A 136 -9.52 -5.84 16.75
N GLU A 137 -9.96 -5.78 15.49
CA GLU A 137 -11.40 -5.77 15.18
C GLU A 137 -12.08 -7.09 15.57
N ILE A 138 -11.44 -8.24 15.31
CA ILE A 138 -11.94 -9.56 15.71
C ILE A 138 -12.02 -9.63 17.23
N ARG A 139 -10.96 -9.22 17.94
CA ARG A 139 -10.90 -9.20 19.40
C ARG A 139 -12.01 -8.35 20.01
N LEU A 140 -12.14 -7.09 19.57
CA LEU A 140 -13.18 -6.17 20.07
C LEU A 140 -14.60 -6.65 19.71
N ARG A 141 -14.78 -7.22 18.53
CA ARG A 141 -16.07 -7.77 18.12
C ARG A 141 -16.44 -8.96 19.01
N GLN A 142 -15.53 -9.89 19.24
CA GLN A 142 -15.74 -11.03 20.13
C GLN A 142 -16.04 -10.56 21.56
N GLU A 143 -15.25 -9.62 22.08
CA GLU A 143 -15.45 -9.05 23.42
C GLU A 143 -16.88 -8.49 23.60
N TYR A 144 -17.32 -7.60 22.70
CA TYR A 144 -18.66 -7.00 22.84
C TYR A 144 -19.80 -7.95 22.46
N ALA A 145 -19.57 -8.94 21.60
CA ALA A 145 -20.54 -9.99 21.32
C ALA A 145 -20.78 -10.84 22.57
N LEU A 146 -19.71 -11.25 23.27
CA LEU A 146 -19.82 -12.03 24.51
C LEU A 146 -20.48 -11.23 25.63
N ARG A 147 -20.16 -9.92 25.76
CA ARG A 147 -20.86 -9.06 26.73
C ARG A 147 -22.36 -8.94 26.45
N LEU A 148 -22.77 -8.88 25.18
CA LEU A 148 -24.18 -8.90 24.79
C LEU A 148 -24.83 -10.28 25.00
N ALA A 149 -24.09 -11.36 24.75
CA ALA A 149 -24.54 -12.72 25.03
C ALA A 149 -24.80 -12.94 26.53
N ALA A 150 -23.93 -12.42 27.40
CA ALA A 150 -24.10 -12.49 28.85
C ALA A 150 -25.42 -11.87 29.31
N ILE A 151 -25.83 -10.75 28.71
CA ILE A 151 -27.15 -10.13 28.96
C ILE A 151 -28.29 -11.10 28.60
N MET A 152 -28.19 -11.76 27.44
CA MET A 152 -29.22 -12.71 26.98
C MET A 152 -29.30 -13.94 27.89
N GLN A 153 -28.15 -14.41 28.38
CA GLN A 153 -28.05 -15.54 29.31
C GLN A 153 -28.62 -15.17 30.69
N GLU A 154 -28.25 -14.00 31.22
CA GLU A 154 -28.77 -13.47 32.49
C GLU A 154 -30.30 -13.34 32.45
N ALA A 155 -30.83 -12.84 31.33
CA ALA A 155 -32.27 -12.69 31.10
C ALA A 155 -32.99 -13.98 30.65
N GLN A 156 -32.25 -15.09 30.48
CA GLN A 156 -32.77 -16.38 29.99
C GLN A 156 -33.59 -16.27 28.69
N LEU A 157 -33.14 -15.46 27.73
CA LEU A 157 -33.86 -15.23 26.48
C LEU A 157 -34.01 -16.53 25.66
N PRO A 158 -35.03 -16.62 24.77
CA PRO A 158 -35.34 -17.85 24.03
C PRO A 158 -34.15 -18.47 23.27
N VAL A 159 -33.22 -17.65 22.77
CA VAL A 159 -32.00 -18.11 22.10
C VAL A 159 -31.14 -19.04 22.97
N CYS A 160 -31.18 -18.91 24.30
CA CYS A 160 -30.43 -19.76 25.21
C CYS A 160 -30.84 -21.24 25.08
N LYS A 161 -32.14 -21.50 24.88
CA LYS A 161 -32.67 -22.86 24.66
C LYS A 161 -32.21 -23.43 23.32
N VAL A 162 -32.10 -22.59 22.30
CA VAL A 162 -31.60 -22.98 20.97
C VAL A 162 -30.12 -23.35 21.06
N LEU A 163 -29.31 -22.53 21.74
CA LEU A 163 -27.87 -22.77 21.87
C LEU A 163 -27.51 -23.89 22.83
N ALA A 164 -28.38 -24.25 23.77
CA ALA A 164 -28.17 -25.41 24.63
C ALA A 164 -28.07 -26.74 23.84
N GLY A 165 -28.65 -26.80 22.64
CA GLY A 165 -28.57 -27.96 21.75
C GLY A 165 -27.37 -27.97 20.78
N VAL A 166 -26.48 -26.97 20.85
CA VAL A 166 -25.33 -26.84 19.95
C VAL A 166 -24.07 -27.39 20.61
N SER A 167 -23.31 -28.23 19.89
CA SER A 167 -22.11 -28.90 20.41
C SER A 167 -21.00 -27.95 20.88
N ASN A 168 -20.86 -26.78 20.25
CA ASN A 168 -19.90 -25.74 20.65
C ASN A 168 -20.63 -24.41 20.86
N ALA A 169 -21.20 -24.24 22.05
CA ALA A 169 -21.93 -23.03 22.42
C ALA A 169 -21.03 -21.78 22.47
N GLU A 170 -19.76 -21.92 22.91
CA GLU A 170 -18.83 -20.79 23.05
C GLU A 170 -18.51 -20.11 21.72
N GLU A 171 -18.33 -20.88 20.65
CA GLU A 171 -18.16 -20.33 19.31
C GLU A 171 -19.47 -19.84 18.69
N ALA A 172 -20.61 -20.41 19.08
CA ALA A 172 -21.91 -20.04 18.53
C ALA A 172 -22.34 -18.64 18.97
N TRP A 173 -22.07 -18.26 20.23
CA TRP A 173 -22.47 -16.96 20.79
C TRP A 173 -21.95 -15.75 19.99
N PRO A 174 -20.65 -15.61 19.70
CA PRO A 174 -20.16 -14.50 18.86
C PRO A 174 -20.73 -14.50 17.44
N ARG A 175 -21.03 -15.68 16.88
CA ARG A 175 -21.53 -15.83 15.51
C ARG A 175 -22.99 -15.39 15.36
N LEU A 176 -23.79 -15.46 16.42
CA LEU A 176 -25.19 -15.00 16.43
C LEU A 176 -25.34 -13.53 16.01
N PHE A 177 -24.33 -12.70 16.28
CA PHE A 177 -24.39 -11.28 15.95
C PHE A 177 -24.17 -10.99 14.45
N GLY A 178 -23.89 -12.00 13.62
CA GLY A 178 -23.77 -11.88 12.16
C GLY A 178 -22.63 -10.95 11.75
N THR A 179 -22.75 -10.21 10.65
CA THR A 179 -21.70 -9.31 10.14
C THR A 179 -21.64 -7.94 10.85
N ARG A 180 -22.20 -7.83 12.06
CA ARG A 180 -22.19 -6.57 12.83
C ARG A 180 -20.76 -6.19 13.24
N ARG A 181 -20.44 -4.90 13.12
CA ARG A 181 -19.12 -4.32 13.46
C ARG A 181 -18.91 -4.23 14.97
N SER A 182 -17.64 -4.29 15.40
CA SER A 182 -17.24 -4.12 16.81
C SER A 182 -17.85 -2.85 17.44
N LYS A 183 -17.72 -1.70 16.75
CA LYS A 183 -18.27 -0.40 17.16
C LYS A 183 -19.79 -0.41 17.31
N THR A 184 -20.50 -1.15 16.45
CA THR A 184 -21.96 -1.29 16.57
C THR A 184 -22.30 -2.06 17.84
N LEU A 185 -21.70 -3.24 18.06
CA LEU A 185 -21.95 -4.05 19.25
C LEU A 185 -21.62 -3.29 20.54
N ARG A 186 -20.46 -2.59 20.57
CA ARG A 186 -20.07 -1.71 21.67
C ARG A 186 -21.13 -0.65 21.99
N ASN A 187 -21.64 0.03 20.97
CA ASN A 187 -22.64 1.07 21.17
C ASN A 187 -23.96 0.50 21.67
N ARG A 188 -24.36 -0.71 21.21
CA ARG A 188 -25.55 -1.39 21.71
C ARG A 188 -25.39 -1.83 23.16
N PHE A 189 -24.27 -2.45 23.47
CA PHE A 189 -23.94 -2.83 24.84
C PHE A 189 -23.97 -1.62 25.78
N ARG A 190 -23.28 -0.53 25.46
CA ARG A 190 -23.22 0.67 26.33
C ARG A 190 -24.56 1.36 26.54
N ALA A 191 -25.41 1.39 25.52
CA ALA A 191 -26.74 1.97 25.64
C ALA A 191 -27.65 1.08 26.50
N TRP A 192 -27.57 -0.24 26.33
CA TRP A 192 -28.26 -1.20 27.19
C TRP A 192 -27.77 -1.15 28.64
N ASP A 193 -26.46 -1.12 28.87
CA ASP A 193 -25.85 -1.22 30.19
C ASP A 193 -26.36 -0.14 31.15
N LYS A 194 -26.56 1.09 30.65
CA LYS A 194 -27.18 2.18 31.42
C LYS A 194 -28.64 1.93 31.78
N PHE A 195 -29.39 1.31 30.88
CA PHE A 195 -30.78 0.93 31.13
C PHE A 195 -30.87 -0.25 32.11
N ARG A 196 -29.99 -1.24 31.97
CA ARG A 196 -29.84 -2.37 32.90
C ARG A 196 -29.49 -1.90 34.30
N GLU A 197 -28.56 -0.95 34.43
CA GLU A 197 -28.20 -0.35 35.72
C GLU A 197 -29.42 0.29 36.38
N TRP A 198 -30.18 1.10 35.63
CA TRP A 198 -31.43 1.68 36.12
C TRP A 198 -32.45 0.60 36.51
N LEU A 199 -32.65 -0.44 35.70
CA LEU A 199 -33.58 -1.54 36.01
C LEU A 199 -33.19 -2.26 37.31
N LEU A 200 -31.90 -2.50 37.54
CA LEU A 200 -31.43 -3.16 38.74
C LEU A 200 -31.71 -2.33 39.99
N TYR A 201 -31.45 -1.02 39.95
CA TYR A 201 -31.65 -0.14 41.10
C TYR A 201 -33.11 0.24 41.32
N SER A 202 -33.90 0.43 40.26
CA SER A 202 -35.29 0.89 40.35
C SER A 202 -36.30 -0.25 40.47
N ARG A 203 -36.00 -1.43 39.89
CA ARG A 203 -36.94 -2.56 39.77
C ARG A 203 -36.38 -3.88 40.30
N GLY A 204 -35.10 -3.95 40.69
CA GLY A 204 -34.49 -5.17 41.25
C GLY A 204 -34.27 -6.30 40.25
N ARG A 205 -34.31 -6.02 38.93
CA ARG A 205 -34.19 -7.01 37.85
C ARG A 205 -33.28 -6.54 36.73
N SER A 206 -32.74 -7.47 35.95
CA SER A 206 -31.75 -7.19 34.89
C SER A 206 -32.31 -7.08 33.47
N TYR A 207 -33.60 -7.42 33.29
CA TYR A 207 -34.31 -7.37 32.02
C TYR A 207 -35.74 -6.85 32.22
N PRO A 208 -36.32 -6.07 31.28
CA PRO A 208 -37.67 -5.54 31.42
C PRO A 208 -38.74 -6.64 31.31
N GLU A 209 -39.78 -6.55 32.13
CA GLU A 209 -40.94 -7.47 32.05
C GLU A 209 -41.94 -7.04 30.97
N GLY A 210 -41.95 -5.75 30.63
CA GLY A 210 -42.85 -5.20 29.64
C GLY A 210 -42.51 -3.77 29.25
N VAL A 211 -43.32 -3.21 28.36
CA VAL A 211 -43.08 -1.88 27.80
C VAL A 211 -43.01 -0.77 28.86
N ALA A 212 -43.77 -0.90 29.96
CA ALA A 212 -43.81 0.08 31.05
C ALA A 212 -42.43 0.44 31.61
N ASP A 213 -41.55 -0.54 31.78
CA ASP A 213 -40.19 -0.31 32.27
C ASP A 213 -39.38 0.63 31.34
N VAL A 214 -39.56 0.46 30.03
CA VAL A 214 -38.88 1.30 29.02
C VAL A 214 -39.50 2.69 28.98
N LEU A 215 -40.83 2.80 29.15
CA LEU A 215 -41.51 4.10 29.20
C LEU A 215 -41.11 4.90 30.43
N ASP A 216 -41.05 4.27 31.61
CA ASP A 216 -40.63 4.91 32.87
C ASP A 216 -39.19 5.41 32.77
N TYR A 217 -38.28 4.56 32.29
CA TYR A 217 -36.90 4.96 32.06
C TYR A 217 -36.82 6.14 31.09
N ALA A 218 -37.51 6.06 29.94
CA ALA A 218 -37.48 7.11 28.94
C ALA A 218 -38.03 8.44 29.49
N ASN A 219 -39.07 8.38 30.30
CA ASN A 219 -39.64 9.54 30.97
C ASN A 219 -38.63 10.17 31.94
N GLU A 220 -37.99 9.38 32.80
CA GLU A 220 -36.94 9.88 33.71
C GLU A 220 -35.78 10.51 32.94
N ARG A 221 -35.27 9.84 31.90
CA ARG A 221 -34.21 10.39 31.04
C ARG A 221 -34.63 11.68 30.35
N PHE A 222 -35.89 11.79 29.95
CA PHE A 222 -36.43 13.00 29.34
C PHE A 222 -36.52 14.15 30.36
N GLN A 223 -37.02 13.89 31.57
CA GLN A 223 -37.08 14.89 32.65
C GLN A 223 -35.69 15.39 33.08
N GLU A 224 -34.68 14.51 33.05
CA GLU A 224 -33.29 14.90 33.28
C GLU A 224 -32.66 15.71 32.12
N GLY A 225 -33.35 15.89 31.00
CA GLY A 225 -32.85 16.62 29.83
C GLY A 225 -31.82 15.84 29.00
N CYS A 226 -32.02 14.54 28.80
CA CYS A 226 -31.11 13.75 27.97
C CYS A 226 -31.09 14.22 26.49
N GLY A 227 -29.99 14.00 25.78
CA GLY A 227 -29.94 14.25 24.33
C GLY A 227 -30.73 13.21 23.53
N LYS A 228 -31.29 13.61 22.37
CA LYS A 228 -32.15 12.75 21.52
C LYS A 228 -31.57 11.35 21.24
N THR A 229 -30.26 11.27 21.03
CA THR A 229 -29.58 10.02 20.66
C THR A 229 -29.57 8.97 21.77
N VAL A 230 -29.84 9.37 23.03
CA VAL A 230 -29.86 8.43 24.17
C VAL A 230 -30.99 7.42 24.00
N LEU A 231 -32.21 7.90 23.77
CA LEU A 231 -33.40 7.04 23.61
C LEU A 231 -33.36 6.26 22.28
N GLU A 232 -32.88 6.88 21.20
CA GLU A 232 -32.67 6.19 19.92
C GLU A 232 -31.64 5.06 20.04
N SER A 233 -30.57 5.27 20.82
CA SER A 233 -29.55 4.25 21.06
C SER A 233 -30.09 3.10 21.91
N LEU A 234 -30.95 3.38 22.90
CA LEU A 234 -31.65 2.35 23.65
C LEU A 234 -32.56 1.53 22.74
N GLN A 235 -33.41 2.17 21.93
CA GLN A 235 -34.28 1.48 20.96
C GLN A 235 -33.50 0.57 20.02
N ALA A 236 -32.37 1.06 19.50
CA ALA A 236 -31.54 0.26 18.62
C ALA A 236 -30.86 -0.93 19.34
N SER A 237 -30.67 -0.84 20.65
CA SER A 237 -30.13 -1.91 21.51
C SER A 237 -31.17 -2.95 21.82
N LEU A 238 -32.38 -2.54 22.22
CA LEU A 238 -33.55 -3.40 22.36
C LEU A 238 -33.77 -4.22 21.07
N SER A 239 -33.79 -3.56 19.91
CA SER A 239 -33.98 -4.22 18.61
C SER A 239 -32.95 -5.33 18.33
N VAL A 240 -31.69 -5.13 18.76
CA VAL A 240 -30.63 -6.13 18.56
C VAL A 240 -30.74 -7.25 19.59
N ILE A 241 -30.96 -6.92 20.86
CA ILE A 241 -31.05 -7.91 21.94
C ILE A 241 -32.26 -8.81 21.75
N GLU A 242 -33.43 -8.26 21.45
CA GLU A 242 -34.66 -9.01 21.21
C GLU A 242 -34.58 -9.85 19.92
N GLY A 243 -34.05 -9.26 18.84
CA GLY A 243 -33.93 -9.95 17.55
C GLY A 243 -32.94 -11.10 17.59
N VAL A 244 -31.74 -10.89 18.15
CA VAL A 244 -30.73 -11.95 18.33
C VAL A 244 -31.15 -12.94 19.42
N GLY A 245 -31.80 -12.44 20.48
CA GLY A 245 -32.36 -13.22 21.58
C GLY A 245 -33.55 -14.10 21.20
N ARG A 246 -34.05 -14.00 19.96
CA ARG A 246 -35.22 -14.74 19.43
C ARG A 246 -36.49 -14.49 20.24
N VAL A 247 -36.66 -13.28 20.77
CA VAL A 247 -37.91 -12.87 21.42
C VAL A 247 -39.04 -12.87 20.38
N PRO A 248 -40.20 -13.51 20.63
CA PRO A 248 -41.33 -13.51 19.69
C PRO A 248 -41.79 -12.10 19.36
N SER A 249 -42.16 -11.82 18.11
CA SER A 249 -42.55 -10.48 17.66
C SER A 249 -43.66 -9.82 18.49
N THR A 250 -44.56 -10.62 19.06
CA THR A 250 -45.64 -10.14 19.95
C THR A 250 -45.17 -9.69 21.33
N GLN A 251 -43.95 -10.06 21.73
CA GLN A 251 -43.33 -9.72 23.01
C GLN A 251 -42.14 -8.76 22.86
N GLN A 252 -41.85 -8.31 21.63
CA GLN A 252 -40.76 -7.37 21.38
C GLN A 252 -41.17 -5.96 21.76
N ILE A 253 -40.56 -5.41 22.81
CA ILE A 253 -40.75 -4.02 23.24
C ILE A 253 -40.25 -3.07 22.16
N SER A 254 -39.19 -3.44 21.43
CA SER A 254 -38.70 -2.63 20.32
C SER A 254 -39.70 -2.44 19.18
N GLN A 255 -40.73 -3.29 19.07
CA GLN A 255 -41.81 -3.18 18.08
C GLN A 255 -43.14 -2.71 18.69
N ASP A 256 -43.18 -2.46 20.01
CA ASP A 256 -44.40 -2.02 20.68
C ASP A 256 -44.84 -0.64 20.16
N PRO A 257 -46.10 -0.50 19.67
CA PRO A 257 -46.59 0.76 19.11
C PRO A 257 -46.57 1.92 20.10
N THR A 258 -46.79 1.65 21.39
CA THR A 258 -46.80 2.65 22.47
C THR A 258 -45.40 3.23 22.65
N TRP A 259 -44.40 2.36 22.76
CA TRP A 259 -43.01 2.78 22.84
C TRP A 259 -42.57 3.55 21.59
N GLN A 260 -42.91 3.06 20.40
CA GLN A 260 -42.57 3.76 19.15
C GLN A 260 -43.18 5.15 19.06
N ALA A 261 -44.44 5.31 19.48
CA ALA A 261 -45.11 6.61 19.50
C ALA A 261 -44.45 7.56 20.50
N GLN A 262 -44.16 7.09 21.72
CA GLN A 262 -43.57 7.90 22.78
C GLN A 262 -42.11 8.28 22.46
N LEU A 263 -41.32 7.37 21.89
CA LEU A 263 -39.97 7.67 21.41
C LEU A 263 -39.99 8.79 20.35
N LYS A 264 -40.94 8.75 19.41
CA LYS A 264 -41.10 9.81 18.40
C LYS A 264 -41.48 11.15 19.05
N SER A 265 -42.39 11.14 20.02
CA SER A 265 -42.80 12.34 20.76
C SER A 265 -41.62 12.95 21.50
N TYR A 266 -40.93 12.17 22.35
CA TYR A 266 -39.76 12.65 23.08
C TYR A 266 -38.67 13.14 22.14
N THR A 267 -38.44 12.47 21.02
CA THR A 267 -37.46 12.91 20.03
C THR A 267 -37.85 14.28 19.45
N ALA A 268 -39.13 14.50 19.13
CA ALA A 268 -39.61 15.78 18.63
C ALA A 268 -39.46 16.90 19.68
N ASP A 269 -39.83 16.63 20.93
CA ASP A 269 -39.72 17.59 22.03
C ASP A 269 -38.26 17.94 22.33
N LEU A 270 -37.38 16.94 22.40
CA LEU A 270 -35.94 17.13 22.61
C LEU A 270 -35.30 17.90 21.45
N VAL A 271 -35.72 17.66 20.21
CA VAL A 271 -35.24 18.42 19.05
C VAL A 271 -35.75 19.86 19.08
N SER A 272 -37.00 20.08 19.50
CA SER A 272 -37.59 21.42 19.61
C SER A 272 -36.96 22.24 20.74
N ALA A 273 -36.58 21.59 21.84
CA ALA A 273 -35.94 22.25 22.99
C ALA A 273 -34.43 22.44 22.78
N ALA A 274 -33.79 21.61 21.95
CA ALA A 274 -32.38 21.73 21.67
C ALA A 274 -32.07 22.93 20.76
N PRO A 275 -30.91 23.58 20.92
CA PRO A 275 -30.38 24.48 19.90
C PRO A 275 -30.29 23.77 18.54
N PRO A 276 -30.45 24.48 17.42
CA PRO A 276 -30.31 23.89 16.09
C PRO A 276 -28.99 23.11 15.99
N GLU A 277 -29.04 21.88 15.47
CA GLU A 277 -27.83 21.09 15.24
C GLU A 277 -26.89 21.87 14.32
N GLN A 278 -25.75 22.30 14.87
CA GLN A 278 -24.76 23.00 14.08
C GLN A 278 -23.89 21.95 13.37
N PRO A 279 -23.85 21.96 12.03
CA PRO A 279 -22.89 21.13 11.32
C PRO A 279 -21.47 21.54 11.73
N ALA A 280 -20.51 20.62 11.58
CA ALA A 280 -19.12 20.93 11.89
C ALA A 280 -18.66 22.18 11.13
N SER A 281 -18.08 23.15 11.83
CA SER A 281 -17.59 24.39 11.22
C SER A 281 -16.59 24.10 10.12
N MET A 282 -16.72 24.80 8.99
CA MET A 282 -15.81 24.68 7.87
C MET A 282 -14.48 25.38 8.16
N LEU A 283 -13.38 24.80 7.70
CA LEU A 283 -12.06 25.44 7.79
C LEU A 283 -12.01 26.69 6.90
N THR A 284 -11.22 27.68 7.31
CA THR A 284 -10.93 28.85 6.47
C THR A 284 -9.75 28.57 5.53
N VAL A 285 -9.65 29.29 4.42
CA VAL A 285 -8.50 29.20 3.49
C VAL A 285 -7.18 29.49 4.21
N ALA A 286 -7.17 30.42 5.19
CA ALA A 286 -6.01 30.71 6.02
C ALA A 286 -5.48 29.47 6.78
N ILE A 287 -6.37 28.58 7.24
CA ILE A 287 -5.98 27.32 7.90
C ILE A 287 -5.31 26.38 6.90
N ILE A 288 -5.82 26.30 5.67
CA ILE A 288 -5.23 25.43 4.63
C ILE A 288 -3.82 25.91 4.28
N LEU A 289 -3.64 27.22 4.06
CA LEU A 289 -2.32 27.82 3.79
C LEU A 289 -1.34 27.58 4.95
N ALA A 290 -1.79 27.81 6.20
CA ALA A 290 -0.96 27.60 7.37
C ALA A 290 -0.55 26.12 7.52
N CYS A 291 -1.46 25.18 7.25
CA CYS A 291 -1.14 23.75 7.23
C CYS A 291 -0.08 23.40 6.18
N GLU A 292 -0.21 23.90 4.95
CA GLU A 292 0.79 23.64 3.89
C GLU A 292 2.18 24.15 4.28
N ILE A 293 2.26 25.37 4.83
CA ILE A 293 3.52 25.95 5.33
C ILE A 293 4.07 25.11 6.48
N PHE A 294 3.21 24.73 7.43
CA PHE A 294 3.60 23.96 8.62
C PHE A 294 4.21 22.61 8.25
N VAL A 295 3.57 21.86 7.35
CA VAL A 295 4.09 20.56 6.86
C VAL A 295 5.46 20.71 6.20
N CYS A 296 5.69 21.81 5.50
CA CYS A 296 6.92 22.04 4.75
C CYS A 296 8.02 22.77 5.56
N THR A 297 7.76 23.12 6.83
CA THR A 297 8.73 23.83 7.68
C THR A 297 9.62 22.83 8.43
N PRO A 298 10.93 22.72 8.12
CA PRO A 298 11.79 21.70 8.74
C PRO A 298 11.98 21.85 10.25
N GLY A 299 11.80 23.05 10.79
CA GLY A 299 11.95 23.33 12.23
C GLY A 299 10.80 22.85 13.10
N GLU A 300 9.66 22.46 12.51
CA GLU A 300 8.52 21.93 13.26
C GLU A 300 8.71 20.42 13.55
N PRO A 301 8.17 19.88 14.67
CA PRO A 301 8.35 18.47 15.02
C PRO A 301 7.87 17.52 13.91
N SER A 302 8.70 16.54 13.58
CA SER A 302 8.47 15.64 12.43
C SER A 302 7.11 14.93 12.50
N TYR A 303 6.70 14.43 13.67
CA TYR A 303 5.40 13.78 13.80
C TYR A 303 4.22 14.77 13.79
N LEU A 304 4.38 16.02 14.25
CA LEU A 304 3.35 17.03 14.04
C LEU A 304 3.20 17.39 12.57
N ARG A 305 4.31 17.52 11.83
CA ARG A 305 4.29 17.72 10.37
C ARG A 305 3.58 16.57 9.66
N ALA A 306 3.83 15.33 10.09
CA ALA A 306 3.10 14.15 9.63
C ALA A 306 1.58 14.25 9.86
N LEU A 307 1.17 14.68 11.06
CA LEU A 307 -0.24 14.91 11.37
C LEU A 307 -0.81 16.09 10.55
N GLY A 308 -0.03 17.12 10.27
CA GLY A 308 -0.38 18.21 9.36
C GLY A 308 -0.63 17.73 7.93
N PHE A 309 0.21 16.83 7.43
CA PHE A 309 -0.01 16.15 6.16
C PHE A 309 -1.34 15.38 6.17
N VAL A 310 -1.64 14.66 7.25
CA VAL A 310 -2.93 13.97 7.39
C VAL A 310 -4.10 14.96 7.42
N CYS A 311 -3.96 16.14 8.04
CA CYS A 311 -4.98 17.19 8.01
C CYS A 311 -5.25 17.66 6.56
N LEU A 312 -4.21 17.92 5.77
CA LEU A 312 -4.34 18.29 4.35
C LEU A 312 -4.94 17.15 3.54
N LEU A 313 -4.54 15.90 3.80
CA LEU A 313 -5.12 14.71 3.16
C LEU A 313 -6.62 14.58 3.50
N MET A 314 -7.03 14.90 4.74
CA MET A 314 -8.44 14.91 5.13
C MET A 314 -9.23 15.99 4.39
N VAL A 315 -8.65 17.16 4.16
CA VAL A 315 -9.28 18.26 3.42
C VAL A 315 -9.39 17.90 1.95
N TRP A 316 -8.25 17.68 1.29
CA TRP A 316 -8.18 17.46 -0.15
C TRP A 316 -8.78 16.12 -0.58
N GLY A 317 -8.71 15.11 0.28
CA GLY A 317 -9.40 13.83 0.10
C GLY A 317 -10.84 13.82 0.62
N SER A 318 -11.35 14.88 1.26
CA SER A 318 -12.66 14.95 1.95
C SER A 318 -12.93 13.75 2.88
N LEU A 319 -11.94 13.37 3.69
CA LEU A 319 -11.97 12.19 4.55
C LEU A 319 -12.56 12.51 5.93
N ARG A 320 -13.27 11.54 6.53
CA ARG A 320 -13.57 11.56 7.96
C ARG A 320 -12.36 11.10 8.76
N ALA A 321 -12.30 11.47 10.05
CA ALA A 321 -11.34 10.87 10.98
C ALA A 321 -11.45 9.33 11.06
N ASP A 322 -12.66 8.76 10.93
CA ASP A 322 -12.86 7.31 10.80
C ASP A 322 -12.25 6.75 9.49
N ASP A 323 -12.31 7.50 8.38
CA ASP A 323 -11.78 7.05 7.08
C ASP A 323 -10.23 7.00 7.13
N VAL A 324 -9.58 7.92 7.84
CA VAL A 324 -8.11 7.95 8.02
C VAL A 324 -7.58 6.65 8.61
N GLN A 325 -8.25 6.12 9.64
CA GLN A 325 -7.88 4.83 10.25
C GLN A 325 -8.23 3.62 9.35
N GLY A 326 -9.05 3.82 8.32
CA GLY A 326 -9.36 2.82 7.31
C GLY A 326 -8.41 2.80 6.11
N LEU A 327 -7.58 3.84 5.92
CA LEU A 327 -6.59 3.90 4.85
C LEU A 327 -5.55 2.78 4.98
N LEU A 328 -5.00 2.35 3.85
CA LEU A 328 -3.92 1.38 3.76
C LEU A 328 -2.63 2.11 3.37
N PRO A 329 -1.77 2.51 4.33
CA PRO A 329 -0.55 3.27 4.04
C PRO A 329 0.37 2.58 3.04
N GLN A 330 0.43 1.25 3.04
CA GLN A 330 1.21 0.44 2.09
C GLN A 330 0.75 0.53 0.63
N THR A 331 -0.44 1.09 0.38
CA THR A 331 -0.97 1.33 -0.98
C THR A 331 -0.80 2.77 -1.43
N MET A 332 -0.19 3.61 -0.58
CA MET A 332 0.06 5.01 -0.88
C MET A 332 1.08 5.12 -2.00
N LEU A 333 0.66 5.72 -3.11
CA LEU A 333 1.47 5.91 -4.30
C LEU A 333 1.38 7.36 -4.73
N LEU A 334 2.52 8.03 -4.84
CA LEU A 334 2.63 9.36 -5.42
C LEU A 334 3.25 9.21 -6.81
N ASP A 335 2.45 9.46 -7.86
CA ASP A 335 2.89 9.46 -9.26
C ASP A 335 2.83 10.88 -9.85
N GLU A 336 3.18 11.03 -11.14
CA GLU A 336 3.11 12.30 -11.87
C GLU A 336 1.72 12.95 -11.87
N ARG A 337 0.66 12.14 -11.73
CA ARG A 337 -0.73 12.62 -11.68
C ARG A 337 -1.15 13.02 -10.27
N GLY A 338 -0.51 12.46 -9.25
CA GLY A 338 -0.71 12.81 -7.85
C GLY A 338 -0.75 11.60 -6.92
N LEU A 339 -1.24 11.82 -5.71
CA LEU A 339 -1.34 10.81 -4.66
C LEU A 339 -2.56 9.90 -4.90
N SER A 340 -2.39 8.60 -4.68
CA SER A 340 -3.49 7.63 -4.57
C SER A 340 -3.28 6.70 -3.39
N ILE A 341 -4.35 6.39 -2.65
CA ILE A 341 -4.31 5.51 -1.47
C ILE A 341 -5.59 4.66 -1.44
N ASP A 342 -5.48 3.38 -1.10
CA ASP A 342 -6.64 2.52 -0.89
C ASP A 342 -7.24 2.70 0.51
N LEU A 343 -8.56 2.81 0.54
CA LEU A 343 -9.42 2.81 1.71
C LEU A 343 -10.11 1.45 1.78
N ALA A 344 -9.60 0.57 2.64
CA ALA A 344 -10.14 -0.79 2.80
C ALA A 344 -11.45 -0.82 3.58
N ARG A 345 -11.70 0.20 4.41
CA ARG A 345 -12.86 0.21 5.31
C ARG A 345 -13.46 1.61 5.42
N SER A 346 -14.78 1.68 5.27
CA SER A 346 -15.55 2.89 5.51
C SER A 346 -16.96 2.54 6.01
N LYS A 347 -17.89 3.50 5.99
CA LYS A 347 -19.31 3.21 6.24
C LYS A 347 -19.89 2.26 5.19
N THR A 348 -19.50 2.41 3.92
CA THR A 348 -20.06 1.71 2.76
C THR A 348 -19.11 0.69 2.11
N THR A 349 -17.86 0.61 2.57
CA THR A 349 -16.83 -0.33 2.07
C THR A 349 -16.31 -1.25 3.17
N GLY A 350 -15.93 -2.47 2.80
CA GLY A 350 -15.40 -3.49 3.69
C GLY A 350 -15.54 -4.89 3.09
N PRO A 351 -14.96 -5.93 3.73
CA PRO A 351 -14.98 -7.30 3.23
C PRO A 351 -16.41 -7.83 3.02
N ASP A 352 -17.35 -7.42 3.87
CA ASP A 352 -18.77 -7.80 3.81
C ASP A 352 -19.63 -6.85 2.96
N LYS A 353 -19.02 -5.96 2.16
CA LYS A 353 -19.72 -4.98 1.32
C LYS A 353 -19.42 -5.21 -0.15
N ARG A 354 -20.35 -4.79 -1.03
CA ARG A 354 -20.22 -4.92 -2.50
C ARG A 354 -18.91 -4.31 -3.03
N THR A 355 -18.48 -3.20 -2.43
CA THR A 355 -17.20 -2.57 -2.75
C THR A 355 -16.21 -2.83 -1.62
N HIS A 356 -15.23 -3.71 -1.89
CA HIS A 356 -14.23 -4.11 -0.91
C HIS A 356 -13.24 -2.97 -0.58
N THR A 357 -12.76 -2.24 -1.59
CA THR A 357 -11.83 -1.12 -1.43
C THR A 357 -12.20 0.06 -2.32
N VAL A 358 -11.87 1.28 -1.91
CA VAL A 358 -12.06 2.50 -2.69
C VAL A 358 -10.78 3.31 -2.68
N LYS A 359 -10.47 4.01 -3.76
CA LYS A 359 -9.31 4.89 -3.83
C LYS A 359 -9.62 6.31 -3.36
N VAL A 360 -8.67 6.90 -2.63
CA VAL A 360 -8.57 8.32 -2.34
C VAL A 360 -7.54 8.90 -3.30
N PHE A 361 -7.82 10.08 -3.86
CA PHE A 361 -6.96 10.74 -4.82
C PHE A 361 -6.67 12.19 -4.40
N VAL A 362 -5.44 12.64 -4.60
CA VAL A 362 -5.06 14.06 -4.52
C VAL A 362 -4.23 14.38 -5.76
N GLU A 363 -4.63 15.40 -6.51
CA GLU A 363 -3.92 15.83 -7.72
C GLU A 363 -2.52 16.40 -7.38
N ARG A 364 -1.54 16.17 -8.27
CA ARG A 364 -0.11 16.44 -8.00
C ARG A 364 0.22 17.91 -7.77
N SER A 365 -0.43 18.81 -8.51
CA SER A 365 -0.17 20.25 -8.49
C SER A 365 -0.90 20.99 -7.35
N ILE A 366 -1.65 20.27 -6.51
CA ILE A 366 -2.43 20.84 -5.42
C ILE A 366 -1.51 21.46 -4.36
N SER A 367 -1.45 22.78 -4.39
CA SER A 367 -0.86 23.62 -3.37
C SER A 367 -1.47 25.01 -3.50
N LEU A 368 -1.91 25.61 -2.41
CA LEU A 368 -2.36 27.02 -2.42
C LEU A 368 -1.19 27.99 -2.18
N THR A 369 -0.14 27.51 -1.50
CA THR A 369 1.03 28.31 -1.11
C THR A 369 2.20 28.20 -2.10
N GLY A 370 2.20 27.18 -2.96
CA GLY A 370 3.33 26.77 -3.79
C GLY A 370 4.30 25.81 -3.10
N HIS A 371 4.08 25.46 -1.83
CA HIS A 371 4.87 24.42 -1.16
C HIS A 371 4.41 23.02 -1.56
N ASP A 372 5.38 22.13 -1.75
CA ASP A 372 5.14 20.75 -2.15
C ASP A 372 4.90 19.85 -0.93
N TRP A 373 3.74 20.00 -0.30
CA TRP A 373 3.38 19.27 0.92
C TRP A 373 3.09 17.78 0.69
N LEU A 374 3.00 17.33 -0.58
CA LEU A 374 2.83 15.93 -0.94
C LEU A 374 4.15 15.14 -0.94
N LYS A 375 5.31 15.83 -0.90
CA LYS A 375 6.63 15.19 -0.85
C LYS A 375 6.92 14.60 0.54
N ASP A 376 7.76 13.56 0.54
CA ASP A 376 8.39 12.96 1.72
C ASP A 376 7.44 12.46 2.81
N PHE A 377 6.87 11.27 2.58
CA PHE A 377 6.18 10.52 3.63
C PHE A 377 6.29 9.00 3.45
N ASP A 378 7.52 8.48 3.52
CA ASP A 378 7.80 7.05 3.42
C ASP A 378 8.16 6.46 4.80
N PHE A 379 7.25 5.64 5.32
CA PHE A 379 7.44 4.87 6.56
C PHE A 379 6.54 3.64 6.49
N GLU A 380 7.05 2.41 6.60
CA GLU A 380 6.18 1.23 6.57
C GLU A 380 5.30 1.19 7.82
N ARG A 381 3.98 1.09 7.66
CA ARG A 381 3.03 1.22 8.77
C ARG A 381 1.67 0.63 8.45
N ASP A 382 1.01 0.13 9.50
CA ASP A 382 -0.29 -0.54 9.38
C ASP A 382 -1.48 0.42 9.53
N TYR A 383 -1.28 1.50 10.29
CA TYR A 383 -2.22 2.62 10.40
C TYR A 383 -1.54 3.90 9.95
N LEU A 384 -2.29 4.77 9.26
CA LEU A 384 -1.73 6.04 8.79
C LEU A 384 -1.37 6.97 9.96
N VAL A 385 -2.18 6.95 11.02
CA VAL A 385 -1.95 7.72 12.24
C VAL A 385 -1.75 6.76 13.40
N LEU A 386 -0.60 6.88 14.03
CA LEU A 386 -0.18 6.13 15.21
C LEU A 386 -0.32 6.98 16.48
N LYS A 387 -0.17 6.37 17.65
CA LYS A 387 -0.20 7.09 18.92
C LYS A 387 1.01 8.02 19.03
N ALA A 388 0.81 9.29 19.33
CA ALA A 388 1.90 10.22 19.61
C ALA A 388 2.55 9.91 20.98
N ASN A 389 3.85 10.20 21.11
CA ASN A 389 4.47 10.40 22.40
C ASN A 389 3.97 11.71 23.07
N GLU A 390 4.34 11.96 24.32
CA GLU A 390 3.83 13.12 25.09
C GLU A 390 4.15 14.47 24.42
N GLY A 391 5.29 14.56 23.72
CA GLY A 391 5.75 15.77 23.02
C GLY A 391 5.31 15.90 21.56
N PHE A 392 4.59 14.91 21.00
CA PHE A 392 4.26 14.83 19.57
C PHE A 392 5.48 14.94 18.62
N THR A 393 6.65 14.54 19.09
CA THR A 393 7.87 14.50 18.27
C THR A 393 7.96 13.22 17.46
N GLU A 394 7.47 12.10 18.01
CA GLU A 394 7.60 10.78 17.42
C GLU A 394 6.32 9.93 17.58
N PRO A 395 6.03 9.03 16.62
CA PRO A 395 5.00 8.03 16.77
C PRO A 395 5.45 6.86 17.67
N LEU A 396 4.51 6.34 18.45
CA LEU A 396 4.58 5.05 19.12
C LEU A 396 3.83 4.03 18.26
N GLU A 397 4.33 2.79 18.15
CA GLU A 397 3.74 1.70 17.35
C GLU A 397 2.42 1.15 17.94
N LYS A 398 1.45 2.02 18.15
CA LYS A 398 0.12 1.71 18.67
C LYS A 398 -0.92 2.44 17.84
N SER A 399 -1.97 1.72 17.44
CA SER A 399 -3.11 2.33 16.76
C SER A 399 -3.85 3.30 17.67
N VAL A 400 -4.55 4.26 17.09
CA VAL A 400 -5.42 5.18 17.82
C VAL A 400 -6.85 5.13 17.29
N PRO A 401 -7.87 5.27 18.17
CA PRO A 401 -9.24 5.38 17.69
C PRO A 401 -9.44 6.69 16.92
N SER A 402 -10.45 6.72 16.07
CA SER A 402 -10.77 7.90 15.26
C SER A 402 -11.11 9.16 16.08
N SER A 403 -11.61 9.00 17.31
CA SER A 403 -11.78 10.10 18.26
C SER A 403 -10.45 10.76 18.61
N THR A 404 -9.38 9.98 18.76
CA THR A 404 -8.03 10.49 19.01
C THR A 404 -7.46 11.15 17.78
N VAL A 405 -7.72 10.63 16.57
CA VAL A 405 -7.36 11.31 15.32
C VAL A 405 -7.99 12.70 15.24
N ALA A 406 -9.26 12.85 15.65
CA ALA A 406 -9.91 14.16 15.71
C ALA A 406 -9.26 15.11 16.75
N LEU A 407 -8.72 14.59 17.86
CA LEU A 407 -7.96 15.38 18.82
C LEU A 407 -6.59 15.77 18.26
N TYR A 408 -5.91 14.88 17.54
CA TYR A 408 -4.64 15.20 16.87
C TYR A 408 -4.82 16.24 15.77
N PHE A 409 -5.92 16.17 15.02
CA PHE A 409 -6.31 17.22 14.08
C PHE A 409 -6.42 18.58 14.80
N ARG A 410 -7.10 18.65 15.95
CA ARG A 410 -7.18 19.87 16.76
C ARG A 410 -5.82 20.33 17.28
N LYS A 411 -4.96 19.40 17.71
CA LYS A 411 -3.60 19.71 18.17
C LYS A 411 -2.78 20.33 17.05
N VAL A 412 -2.84 19.81 15.82
CA VAL A 412 -2.18 20.47 14.67
C VAL A 412 -2.71 21.88 14.48
N LEU A 413 -4.04 22.06 14.51
CA LEU A 413 -4.65 23.39 14.35
C LEU A 413 -4.18 24.40 15.41
N SER A 414 -3.92 23.98 16.66
CA SER A 414 -3.41 24.88 17.70
C SER A 414 -1.95 25.30 17.49
N GLU A 415 -1.16 24.55 16.73
CA GLU A 415 0.24 24.90 16.43
C GLU A 415 0.37 25.80 15.19
N LEU A 416 -0.71 26.01 14.44
CA LEU A 416 -0.66 26.80 13.21
C LEU A 416 -0.34 28.26 13.49
N LYS A 417 0.61 28.80 12.73
CA LYS A 417 1.00 30.21 12.73
C LYS A 417 0.25 30.97 11.63
N THR A 418 0.08 32.28 11.82
CA THR A 418 -0.64 33.12 10.85
C THR A 418 0.12 33.14 9.52
N PRO A 419 -0.52 32.79 8.38
CA PRO A 419 0.14 32.85 7.09
C PRO A 419 0.34 34.31 6.67
N LYS A 420 1.55 34.64 6.20
CA LYS A 420 1.91 35.96 5.70
C LYS A 420 2.50 35.82 4.30
N ARG A 421 2.09 36.71 3.40
CA ARG A 421 2.68 36.80 2.06
C ARG A 421 3.90 37.71 2.10
N GLU A 422 5.07 37.18 1.72
CA GLU A 422 6.30 37.92 1.52
C GLU A 422 6.71 37.81 0.05
N GLY A 423 6.44 38.86 -0.72
CA GLY A 423 6.60 38.86 -2.17
C GLY A 423 5.70 37.81 -2.84
N ARG A 424 6.31 36.84 -3.52
CA ARG A 424 5.60 35.72 -4.18
C ARG A 424 5.44 34.48 -3.30
N THR A 425 6.05 34.44 -2.13
CA THR A 425 6.07 33.27 -1.26
C THR A 425 5.21 33.48 -0.01
N TRP A 426 4.57 32.42 0.44
CA TRP A 426 3.88 32.39 1.73
C TRP A 426 4.83 31.90 2.82
N LYS A 427 4.78 32.49 4.01
CA LYS A 427 5.55 32.05 5.18
C LYS A 427 4.73 32.12 6.45
N ALA A 428 5.16 31.37 7.46
CA ALA A 428 4.61 31.45 8.80
C ALA A 428 5.05 32.74 9.48
N ASN A 429 4.14 33.40 10.20
CA ASN A 429 4.50 34.45 11.15
C ASN A 429 4.73 33.85 12.54
N ASP A 430 5.98 33.62 12.91
CA ASP A 430 6.36 32.99 14.18
C ASP A 430 5.87 33.72 15.43
N GLN A 431 5.54 35.02 15.32
CA GLN A 431 5.08 35.81 16.45
C GLN A 431 3.56 35.73 16.68
N ARG A 432 2.79 35.12 15.75
CA ARG A 432 1.33 35.18 15.79
C ARG A 432 0.69 33.81 15.51
N PRO A 433 0.13 33.12 16.52
CA PRO A 433 -0.67 31.93 16.27
C PRO A 433 -1.89 32.29 15.42
N LEU A 434 -2.26 31.43 14.47
CA LEU A 434 -3.46 31.61 13.66
C LEU A 434 -4.71 31.47 14.53
N LEU A 435 -4.75 30.43 15.36
CA LEU A 435 -5.83 30.08 16.27
C LEU A 435 -5.36 30.27 17.73
N PRO A 436 -5.53 31.46 18.33
CA PRO A 436 -5.09 31.73 19.69
C PRO A 436 -5.96 31.01 20.74
N GLY A 437 -5.37 30.77 21.92
CA GLY A 437 -6.06 30.18 23.07
C GLY A 437 -6.73 28.85 22.74
N TYR A 438 -8.04 28.75 23.00
CA TYR A 438 -8.83 27.54 22.78
C TYR A 438 -9.62 27.56 21.46
N THR A 439 -9.36 28.50 20.55
CA THR A 439 -10.13 28.67 19.31
C THR A 439 -10.08 27.46 18.37
N SER A 440 -9.02 26.64 18.43
CA SER A 440 -8.95 25.36 17.69
C SER A 440 -10.07 24.38 18.04
N SER A 441 -10.68 24.52 19.22
CA SER A 441 -11.83 23.71 19.67
C SER A 441 -13.13 23.99 18.91
N HIS A 442 -13.18 25.10 18.16
CA HIS A 442 -14.26 25.36 17.21
C HIS A 442 -14.38 24.26 16.14
N PHE A 443 -13.24 23.65 15.79
CA PHE A 443 -13.18 22.63 14.74
C PHE A 443 -13.21 21.22 15.31
N THR A 444 -13.75 20.31 14.50
CA THR A 444 -13.87 18.88 14.81
C THR A 444 -13.23 18.05 13.71
N GLY A 445 -13.08 16.73 13.94
CA GLY A 445 -12.59 15.81 12.90
C GLY A 445 -13.47 15.74 11.64
N HIS A 446 -14.66 16.35 11.63
CA HIS A 446 -15.52 16.48 10.44
C HIS A 446 -15.33 17.80 9.70
N SER A 447 -14.68 18.81 10.28
CA SER A 447 -14.44 20.13 9.69
C SER A 447 -13.60 20.08 8.41
N ALA A 448 -12.70 19.11 8.28
CA ALA A 448 -11.93 18.93 7.06
C ALA A 448 -12.78 18.37 5.90
N ARG A 449 -13.76 17.52 6.20
CA ARG A 449 -14.52 16.78 5.18
C ARG A 449 -15.44 17.68 4.36
N ASN A 450 -16.02 18.71 4.96
CA ASN A 450 -16.99 19.56 4.27
C ASN A 450 -16.34 20.66 3.42
N PHE A 451 -15.07 21.00 3.64
CA PHE A 451 -14.39 22.12 2.98
C PHE A 451 -14.53 22.12 1.45
N LEU A 452 -14.02 21.08 0.76
CA LEU A 452 -14.06 21.07 -0.71
C LEU A 452 -15.48 21.05 -1.27
N SER A 453 -16.42 20.37 -0.61
CA SER A 453 -17.81 20.31 -1.08
C SER A 453 -18.52 21.64 -0.93
N SER A 454 -18.29 22.34 0.19
CA SER A 454 -18.86 23.67 0.42
C SER A 454 -18.24 24.71 -0.52
N VAL A 455 -16.91 24.74 -0.68
CA VAL A 455 -16.25 25.67 -1.61
C VAL A 455 -16.68 25.37 -3.06
N GLY A 456 -16.71 24.08 -3.44
CA GLY A 456 -17.17 23.65 -4.76
C GLY A 456 -18.61 24.08 -5.06
N ALA A 457 -19.53 23.94 -4.09
CA ALA A 457 -20.90 24.41 -4.23
C ALA A 457 -20.96 25.94 -4.37
N ALA A 458 -20.16 26.68 -3.60
CA ALA A 458 -20.11 28.14 -3.65
C ALA A 458 -19.58 28.69 -4.99
N ILE A 459 -18.86 27.88 -5.77
CA ILE A 459 -18.36 28.23 -7.11
C ILE A 459 -19.15 27.54 -8.23
N ASP A 460 -20.35 27.06 -7.92
CA ASP A 460 -21.33 26.47 -8.85
C ASP A 460 -20.88 25.15 -9.52
N VAL A 461 -20.15 24.30 -8.81
CA VAL A 461 -19.94 22.92 -9.22
C VAL A 461 -21.22 22.11 -9.04
N ASP A 462 -21.57 21.29 -10.03
CA ASP A 462 -22.73 20.39 -9.95
C ASP A 462 -22.62 19.45 -8.72
N PRO A 463 -23.65 19.40 -7.84
CA PRO A 463 -23.69 18.50 -6.70
C PRO A 463 -23.40 17.03 -7.02
N ARG A 464 -23.80 16.56 -8.22
CA ARG A 464 -23.56 15.19 -8.69
C ARG A 464 -22.08 14.90 -8.91
N GLU A 465 -21.28 15.92 -9.18
CA GLU A 465 -19.81 15.84 -9.28
C GLU A 465 -19.16 15.94 -7.89
N LEU A 466 -19.67 16.82 -7.02
CA LEU A 466 -19.19 16.93 -5.64
C LEU A 466 -19.33 15.62 -4.86
N ASP A 467 -20.33 14.81 -5.20
CA ASP A 467 -20.51 13.46 -4.66
C ASP A 467 -19.27 12.54 -4.80
N TYR A 468 -18.42 12.78 -5.80
CA TYR A 468 -17.17 12.03 -5.99
C TYR A 468 -16.09 12.44 -4.96
N LEU A 469 -16.05 13.71 -4.56
CA LEU A 469 -15.05 14.22 -3.60
C LEU A 469 -15.18 13.58 -2.25
N GLY A 470 -16.41 13.26 -1.80
CA GLY A 470 -16.71 12.62 -0.51
C GLY A 470 -16.90 11.09 -0.59
N ARG A 471 -16.85 10.52 -1.79
CA ARG A 471 -17.25 9.12 -2.09
C ARG A 471 -18.69 8.82 -1.64
N TRP A 472 -19.59 9.81 -1.73
CA TRP A 472 -20.99 9.65 -1.30
C TRP A 472 -21.79 8.70 -2.19
N LYS A 473 -21.38 8.54 -3.46
CA LYS A 473 -21.98 7.57 -4.40
C LYS A 473 -21.46 6.14 -4.28
N VAL A 474 -20.40 5.90 -3.51
CA VAL A 474 -19.84 4.55 -3.39
C VAL A 474 -20.78 3.69 -2.54
N GLY A 475 -21.40 2.70 -3.20
CA GLY A 475 -22.36 1.78 -2.60
C GLY A 475 -23.83 2.06 -2.96
N GLY A 476 -24.10 3.08 -3.79
CA GLY A 476 -25.43 3.31 -4.37
C GLY A 476 -25.74 2.39 -5.55
N GLU A 477 -27.02 2.31 -5.93
CA GLU A 477 -27.47 1.61 -7.13
C GLU A 477 -27.24 2.47 -8.40
N GLY A 478 -27.05 1.82 -9.55
CA GLY A 478 -26.98 2.48 -10.87
C GLY A 478 -25.57 2.71 -11.44
N SER A 479 -25.47 3.62 -12.41
CA SER A 479 -24.31 3.83 -13.29
C SER A 479 -23.02 4.24 -12.56
N ALA A 480 -23.12 4.79 -11.35
CA ALA A 480 -21.98 5.18 -10.53
C ALA A 480 -21.03 4.01 -10.19
N THR A 481 -21.53 2.77 -10.21
CA THR A 481 -20.72 1.55 -10.00
C THR A 481 -19.79 1.22 -11.17
N TYR A 482 -20.06 1.74 -12.37
CA TYR A 482 -19.28 1.48 -13.59
C TYR A 482 -18.26 2.58 -13.91
N ILE A 483 -18.25 3.70 -13.17
CA ILE A 483 -17.41 4.85 -13.46
C ILE A 483 -15.98 4.61 -12.96
N ARG A 484 -15.12 4.17 -13.88
CA ARG A 484 -13.69 3.88 -13.64
C ARG A 484 -12.79 5.13 -13.72
N THR A 485 -13.34 6.26 -14.13
CA THR A 485 -12.63 7.55 -14.32
C THR A 485 -12.74 8.48 -13.11
N SER A 486 -13.13 7.98 -11.93
CA SER A 486 -13.32 8.78 -10.72
C SER A 486 -12.09 9.62 -10.34
N ARG A 487 -10.88 9.12 -10.60
CA ARG A 487 -9.63 9.88 -10.43
C ARG A 487 -9.63 11.20 -11.22
N GLN A 488 -10.03 11.17 -12.49
CA GLN A 488 -10.05 12.35 -13.35
C GLN A 488 -11.07 13.39 -12.85
N VAL A 489 -12.25 12.93 -12.43
CA VAL A 489 -13.29 13.80 -11.86
C VAL A 489 -12.78 14.47 -10.59
N VAL A 490 -12.21 13.69 -9.65
CA VAL A 490 -11.68 14.23 -8.39
C VAL A 490 -10.54 15.22 -8.65
N HIS A 491 -9.58 14.88 -9.51
CA HIS A 491 -8.47 15.78 -9.83
C HIS A 491 -8.96 17.09 -10.46
N ARG A 492 -9.86 17.02 -11.45
CA ARG A 492 -10.45 18.21 -12.07
C ARG A 492 -11.12 19.10 -11.03
N LEU A 493 -11.89 18.53 -10.10
CA LEU A 493 -12.57 19.28 -9.05
C LEU A 493 -11.58 19.93 -8.08
N GLN A 494 -10.57 19.20 -7.63
CA GLN A 494 -9.52 19.74 -6.76
C GLN A 494 -8.79 20.91 -7.43
N SER A 495 -8.36 20.75 -8.69
CA SER A 495 -7.69 21.81 -9.44
C SER A 495 -8.61 22.99 -9.72
N HIS A 496 -9.90 22.76 -10.01
CA HIS A 496 -10.88 23.82 -10.24
C HIS A 496 -11.11 24.67 -8.99
N ILE A 497 -11.30 24.01 -7.84
CA ILE A 497 -11.46 24.67 -6.54
C ILE A 497 -10.18 25.44 -6.17
N ALA A 498 -9.01 24.80 -6.29
CA ALA A 498 -7.73 25.45 -5.99
C ALA A 498 -7.46 26.66 -6.90
N CYS A 499 -7.75 26.54 -8.20
CA CYS A 499 -7.63 27.64 -9.17
C CYS A 499 -8.56 28.81 -8.79
N SER A 500 -9.81 28.53 -8.40
CA SER A 500 -10.75 29.54 -7.92
C SER A 500 -10.25 30.26 -6.67
N LEU A 501 -9.75 29.51 -5.68
CA LEU A 501 -9.18 30.09 -4.45
C LEU A 501 -7.96 30.98 -4.74
N VAL A 502 -7.09 30.57 -5.66
CA VAL A 502 -5.85 31.29 -5.99
C VAL A 502 -6.11 32.50 -6.89
N THR A 503 -6.81 32.30 -8.01
CA THR A 503 -6.95 33.32 -9.07
C THR A 503 -8.23 34.14 -8.94
N GLY A 504 -9.24 33.63 -8.23
CA GLY A 504 -10.59 34.18 -8.20
C GLY A 504 -11.43 33.89 -9.43
N GLN A 505 -10.99 32.98 -10.30
CA GLN A 505 -11.65 32.60 -11.55
C GLN A 505 -11.99 31.10 -11.57
N PRO A 506 -13.09 30.68 -12.23
CA PRO A 506 -14.07 31.52 -12.93
C PRO A 506 -15.06 32.21 -11.99
N LYS A 507 -15.22 31.71 -10.76
CA LYS A 507 -16.02 32.32 -9.70
C LYS A 507 -15.17 32.45 -8.44
N HIS A 508 -15.40 33.50 -7.67
CA HIS A 508 -14.69 33.75 -6.42
C HIS A 508 -15.48 33.19 -5.25
N TYR A 509 -14.77 32.64 -4.28
CA TYR A 509 -15.34 32.12 -3.04
C TYR A 509 -15.27 33.19 -1.94
N ILE A 510 -16.34 33.31 -1.15
CA ILE A 510 -16.47 34.30 -0.08
C ILE A 510 -16.58 33.57 1.27
N GLU A 511 -15.66 33.88 2.20
CA GLU A 511 -15.55 33.19 3.50
C GLU A 511 -16.25 33.88 4.68
N VAL A 512 -17.06 34.90 4.43
CA VAL A 512 -17.61 35.80 5.46
C VAL A 512 -18.32 35.04 6.58
N ASP A 513 -19.18 34.08 6.25
CA ASP A 513 -19.94 33.30 7.24
C ASP A 513 -19.05 32.39 8.08
N SER A 514 -18.04 31.76 7.47
CA SER A 514 -17.11 30.86 8.17
C SER A 514 -16.18 31.63 9.09
N ILE A 515 -15.70 32.80 8.64
CA ILE A 515 -14.91 33.71 9.47
C ILE A 515 -15.77 34.23 10.62
N LYS A 516 -17.02 34.62 10.36
CA LYS A 516 -17.95 35.08 11.41
C LYS A 516 -18.19 34.02 12.48
N ALA A 517 -18.48 32.78 12.08
CA ALA A 517 -18.68 31.69 13.02
C ALA A 517 -17.44 31.44 13.91
N LEU A 518 -16.24 31.51 13.32
CA LEU A 518 -14.98 31.39 14.05
C LEU A 518 -14.77 32.56 15.01
N THR A 519 -15.04 33.79 14.59
CA THR A 519 -14.84 34.99 15.42
C THR A 519 -15.85 35.07 16.56
N ASP A 520 -17.10 34.65 16.33
CA ASP A 520 -18.13 34.55 17.36
C ASP A 520 -17.73 33.51 18.42
N TYR A 521 -17.10 32.40 18.01
CA TYR A 521 -16.53 31.41 18.93
C TYR A 521 -15.31 31.96 19.67
N ALA A 522 -14.42 32.68 18.98
CA ALA A 522 -13.26 33.30 19.59
C ALA A 522 -13.63 34.29 20.70
N ALA A 523 -14.63 35.15 20.45
CA ALA A 523 -15.15 36.07 21.46
C ALA A 523 -15.68 35.32 22.69
N LYS A 524 -16.42 34.21 22.51
CA LYS A 524 -16.88 33.34 23.61
C LYS A 524 -15.74 32.68 24.37
N ALA A 525 -14.63 32.40 23.69
CA ALA A 525 -13.41 31.85 24.30
C ALA A 525 -12.51 32.91 24.96
N GLY A 526 -12.92 34.18 24.98
CA GLY A 526 -12.15 35.29 25.57
C GLY A 526 -11.08 35.89 24.65
N GLU A 527 -11.08 35.52 23.37
CA GLU A 527 -10.12 36.02 22.38
C GLU A 527 -10.65 37.24 21.61
N SER A 528 -9.74 38.07 21.11
CA SER A 528 -10.11 39.29 20.38
C SER A 528 -10.69 38.99 18.99
N GLU A 529 -11.98 39.27 18.82
CA GLU A 529 -12.71 39.09 17.55
C GLU A 529 -11.98 39.76 16.36
N SER A 530 -11.59 41.03 16.53
CA SER A 530 -10.97 41.82 15.48
C SER A 530 -9.58 41.30 15.09
N GLN A 531 -8.81 40.78 16.05
CA GLN A 531 -7.52 40.18 15.76
C GLN A 531 -7.66 38.85 15.04
N VAL A 532 -8.58 37.98 15.48
CA VAL A 532 -8.83 36.68 14.82
C VAL A 532 -9.35 36.92 13.40
N ARG A 533 -10.32 37.82 13.21
CA ARG A 533 -10.82 38.20 11.89
C ARG A 533 -9.68 38.57 10.95
N ARG A 534 -8.80 39.50 11.36
CA ARG A 534 -7.65 39.95 10.54
C ARG A 534 -6.69 38.83 10.15
N ARG A 535 -6.52 37.78 10.96
CA ARG A 535 -5.63 36.63 10.65
C ARG A 535 -6.23 35.69 9.61
N HIS A 536 -7.57 35.67 9.49
CA HIS A 536 -8.31 34.78 8.58
C HIS A 536 -8.83 35.50 7.33
N THR A 537 -8.97 36.82 7.37
CA THR A 537 -9.31 37.67 6.22
C THR A 537 -8.16 37.70 5.21
N LEU A 538 -8.17 36.78 4.23
CA LEU A 538 -7.17 36.74 3.15
C LEU A 538 -7.74 37.07 1.76
N LEU A 539 -9.06 36.92 1.59
CA LEU A 539 -9.76 37.12 0.31
C LEU A 539 -10.56 38.43 0.26
N GLU A 540 -10.63 39.18 1.36
CA GLU A 540 -11.43 40.41 1.42
C GLU A 540 -10.72 41.54 0.67
N GLY A 541 -11.37 42.06 -0.38
CA GLY A 541 -10.80 43.08 -1.27
C GLY A 541 -9.98 42.53 -2.46
N SER A 542 -9.80 41.21 -2.57
CA SER A 542 -9.19 40.55 -3.74
C SER A 542 -10.13 39.49 -4.32
N LYS A 543 -10.01 39.20 -5.62
CA LYS A 543 -10.84 38.14 -6.24
C LYS A 543 -10.41 36.73 -5.80
N GLY A 544 -9.20 36.58 -5.27
CA GLY A 544 -8.60 35.32 -4.80
C GLY A 544 -7.32 35.62 -4.01
N LEU A 545 -6.54 34.60 -3.66
CA LEU A 545 -5.25 34.75 -2.98
C LEU A 545 -4.23 35.57 -3.81
N GLY A 546 -4.42 35.62 -5.13
CA GLY A 546 -3.60 36.37 -6.08
C GLY A 546 -2.36 35.60 -6.54
N GLY A 547 -2.10 35.59 -7.84
CA GLY A 547 -1.01 34.82 -8.46
C GLY A 547 -1.50 34.08 -9.71
N SER A 548 -0.67 33.17 -10.20
CA SER A 548 -1.02 32.22 -11.28
C SER A 548 -1.28 30.82 -10.70
N TRP A 549 -2.16 30.07 -11.36
CA TRP A 549 -2.43 28.66 -11.08
C TRP A 549 -1.88 27.79 -12.22
N PRO A 550 -1.23 26.65 -11.95
CA PRO A 550 -0.85 26.10 -10.63
C PRO A 550 0.18 26.97 -9.88
N THR A 551 0.10 26.99 -8.54
CA THR A 551 1.08 27.73 -7.72
C THR A 551 2.38 26.95 -7.51
N LEU A 552 2.27 25.62 -7.45
CA LEU A 552 3.39 24.72 -7.33
C LEU A 552 4.02 24.54 -8.71
N ALA A 553 5.24 25.07 -8.86
CA ALA A 553 6.10 24.71 -9.97
C ALA A 553 6.65 23.31 -9.71
N LEU A 554 6.00 22.30 -10.27
CA LEU A 554 6.60 20.98 -10.36
C LEU A 554 7.82 21.13 -11.28
N GLU A 555 9.01 20.83 -10.75
CA GLU A 555 10.11 20.52 -11.65
C GLU A 555 9.59 19.44 -12.58
N VAL A 556 9.50 19.77 -13.87
CA VAL A 556 9.47 18.74 -14.90
C VAL A 556 10.78 18.04 -14.68
N GLY A 557 10.76 16.99 -13.85
CA GLY A 557 11.82 16.02 -13.83
C GLY A 557 12.08 15.76 -15.30
N VAL A 558 13.35 15.94 -15.71
CA VAL A 558 13.86 15.41 -16.97
C VAL A 558 13.00 14.21 -17.26
N ALA A 559 12.19 14.31 -18.33
CA ALA A 559 11.17 13.33 -18.63
C ALA A 559 11.69 11.97 -18.20
N ALA A 560 10.90 11.17 -17.46
CA ALA A 560 11.16 9.74 -17.43
C ALA A 560 11.65 9.38 -18.84
N PRO A 561 12.92 8.92 -18.98
CA PRO A 561 13.74 9.10 -20.16
C PRO A 561 12.85 8.94 -21.38
N PRO A 562 12.80 9.94 -22.28
CA PRO A 562 11.73 10.10 -23.27
C PRO A 562 11.33 8.72 -23.73
N SER A 563 10.04 8.34 -23.51
CA SER A 563 9.48 7.01 -23.83
C SER A 563 10.37 6.40 -24.90
N PRO A 564 11.17 5.36 -24.59
CA PRO A 564 12.35 5.04 -25.37
C PRO A 564 11.89 5.09 -26.82
N VAL A 565 12.42 6.09 -27.55
CA VAL A 565 12.25 6.23 -29.00
C VAL A 565 12.21 4.82 -29.49
N GLU A 566 11.11 4.37 -30.11
CA GLU A 566 10.93 3.00 -30.60
C GLU A 566 12.30 2.50 -31.04
N GLN A 567 12.99 1.81 -30.12
CA GLN A 567 14.30 1.30 -30.43
C GLN A 567 13.88 0.06 -31.16
N VAL A 568 13.75 0.23 -32.48
CA VAL A 568 13.96 -0.83 -33.44
C VAL A 568 15.30 -1.42 -33.05
N SER A 569 15.22 -2.37 -32.12
CA SER A 569 16.35 -3.06 -31.56
C SER A 569 16.80 -3.93 -32.70
N MET A 570 17.95 -3.57 -33.27
CA MET A 570 18.68 -4.47 -34.14
C MET A 570 18.79 -5.84 -33.43
N PRO A 571 18.59 -6.95 -34.16
CA PRO A 571 18.49 -8.28 -33.57
C PRO A 571 19.85 -8.70 -33.03
N GLY A 572 20.07 -8.48 -31.72
CA GLY A 572 21.29 -8.85 -31.02
C GLY A 572 20.98 -9.28 -29.60
N SER A 573 21.07 -10.60 -29.35
CA SER A 573 21.13 -11.26 -28.04
C SER A 573 19.99 -10.94 -27.05
N ARG A 574 18.80 -11.52 -27.27
CA ARG A 574 17.77 -11.65 -26.22
C ARG A 574 18.33 -12.58 -25.13
N GLY A 575 18.52 -12.06 -23.92
CA GLY A 575 18.98 -12.88 -22.78
C GLY A 575 17.91 -13.80 -22.22
N ASP A 576 18.31 -14.88 -21.52
CA ASP A 576 17.43 -16.01 -21.13
C ASP A 576 16.21 -15.60 -20.25
N TYR A 577 16.30 -14.48 -19.54
CA TYR A 577 15.26 -13.97 -18.66
C TYR A 577 14.88 -12.51 -18.97
N PHE A 578 13.70 -12.11 -18.51
CA PHE A 578 13.29 -10.72 -18.47
C PHE A 578 12.60 -10.38 -17.15
N ILE A 579 12.89 -9.18 -16.65
CA ILE A 579 12.31 -8.65 -15.41
C ILE A 579 11.29 -7.59 -15.79
N VAL A 580 10.07 -7.74 -15.29
CA VAL A 580 8.99 -6.78 -15.48
C VAL A 580 8.82 -5.96 -14.21
N THR A 581 8.93 -4.64 -14.32
CA THR A 581 8.61 -3.72 -13.21
C THR A 581 7.15 -3.32 -13.30
N SER A 582 6.39 -3.64 -12.25
CA SER A 582 4.96 -3.29 -12.17
C SER A 582 4.77 -1.78 -12.05
N ARG A 583 4.06 -1.18 -13.01
CA ARG A 583 3.72 0.25 -13.01
C ARG A 583 3.00 0.71 -11.74
N THR A 584 2.20 -0.16 -11.13
CA THR A 584 1.34 0.18 -9.98
C THR A 584 1.96 -0.14 -8.64
N THR A 585 2.96 -1.00 -8.57
CA THR A 585 3.50 -1.47 -7.28
C THR A 585 5.02 -1.36 -7.19
N GLY A 586 5.73 -0.97 -8.26
CA GLY A 586 7.20 -0.98 -8.31
C GLY A 586 7.83 -2.37 -8.25
N LEU A 587 7.06 -3.41 -7.92
CA LEU A 587 7.51 -4.79 -7.80
C LEU A 587 8.11 -5.30 -9.10
N ARG A 588 9.35 -5.77 -9.01
CA ARG A 588 10.12 -6.37 -10.10
C ARG A 588 9.91 -7.87 -10.10
N ARG A 589 9.25 -8.36 -11.14
CA ARG A 589 8.92 -9.78 -11.29
C ARG A 589 9.78 -10.41 -12.38
N LEU A 590 10.43 -11.52 -12.05
CA LEU A 590 11.22 -12.29 -13.01
C LEU A 590 10.36 -13.24 -13.85
N HIS A 591 10.65 -13.27 -15.14
CA HIS A 591 10.06 -14.17 -16.14
C HIS A 591 11.14 -14.83 -17.00
N MET A 592 10.85 -16.04 -17.50
CA MET A 592 11.67 -16.69 -18.53
C MET A 592 11.20 -16.31 -19.93
N LEU A 593 12.12 -16.24 -20.89
CA LEU A 593 11.74 -16.18 -22.30
C LEU A 593 10.82 -17.35 -22.67
N GLY A 594 9.67 -17.03 -23.30
CA GLY A 594 8.61 -18.00 -23.58
C GLY A 594 7.58 -18.17 -22.46
N CYS A 595 7.50 -17.25 -21.50
CA CYS A 595 6.35 -17.11 -20.59
C CYS A 595 5.10 -16.63 -21.37
N TYR A 596 3.90 -16.88 -20.84
CA TYR A 596 2.65 -16.33 -21.38
C TYR A 596 2.59 -14.80 -21.30
N VAL A 597 3.31 -14.21 -20.34
CA VAL A 597 3.49 -12.77 -20.22
C VAL A 597 4.43 -12.32 -21.34
N LYS A 598 3.92 -11.51 -22.26
CA LYS A 598 4.72 -10.99 -23.36
C LYS A 598 5.43 -9.69 -22.94
N PRO A 599 6.76 -9.59 -23.10
CA PRO A 599 7.52 -8.38 -22.80
C PRO A 599 6.96 -7.11 -23.47
N GLU A 600 6.50 -7.24 -24.71
CA GLU A 600 5.90 -6.16 -25.51
C GLU A 600 4.64 -5.52 -24.88
N ASN A 601 3.96 -6.24 -23.97
CA ASN A 601 2.75 -5.75 -23.28
C ASN A 601 3.04 -5.22 -21.87
N CYS A 602 4.31 -5.15 -21.47
CA CYS A 602 4.73 -4.78 -20.13
C CYS A 602 5.29 -3.35 -20.11
N TYR A 603 5.07 -2.63 -19.01
CA TYR A 603 5.41 -1.20 -18.90
C TYR A 603 6.92 -0.93 -18.90
N ASP A 604 7.67 -1.72 -18.12
CA ASP A 604 9.13 -1.65 -18.04
C ASP A 604 9.68 -3.07 -18.02
N VAL A 605 10.62 -3.35 -18.92
CA VAL A 605 11.18 -4.69 -19.14
C VAL A 605 12.69 -4.59 -19.28
N LYS A 606 13.40 -5.29 -18.40
CA LYS A 606 14.86 -5.45 -18.46
C LYS A 606 15.19 -6.90 -18.83
N PHE A 607 15.78 -7.11 -20.01
CA PHE A 607 16.31 -8.42 -20.41
C PHE A 607 17.65 -8.67 -19.70
N VAL A 608 17.80 -9.86 -19.11
CA VAL A 608 18.99 -10.22 -18.32
C VAL A 608 19.40 -11.67 -18.58
N ASN A 609 20.70 -11.92 -18.68
CA ASN A 609 21.28 -13.27 -18.70
C ASN A 609 21.47 -13.83 -17.28
N HIS A 610 21.74 -12.94 -16.33
CA HIS A 610 21.98 -13.28 -14.93
C HIS A 610 21.11 -12.41 -14.04
N VAL A 611 20.55 -13.00 -12.98
CA VAL A 611 19.61 -12.33 -12.08
C VAL A 611 20.27 -12.14 -10.72
N GLY A 612 20.41 -10.89 -10.27
CA GLY A 612 20.84 -10.57 -8.91
C GLY A 612 19.68 -10.59 -7.91
N ALA A 613 19.97 -10.84 -6.63
CA ALA A 613 18.99 -10.73 -5.55
C ALA A 613 18.42 -9.31 -5.40
N GLU A 614 19.15 -8.29 -5.86
CA GLU A 614 18.72 -6.90 -5.81
C GLU A 614 17.87 -6.49 -7.01
N ASP A 615 17.84 -7.27 -8.10
CA ASP A 615 17.10 -6.94 -9.32
C ASP A 615 15.64 -7.43 -9.30
N VAL A 616 15.30 -8.36 -8.39
CA VAL A 616 14.02 -9.08 -8.39
C VAL A 616 13.41 -9.12 -7.00
N ASP A 617 12.10 -8.87 -6.93
CA ASP A 617 11.32 -8.96 -5.69
C ASP A 617 10.52 -10.27 -5.63
N ASN A 618 10.13 -10.82 -6.78
CA ASN A 618 9.41 -12.10 -6.85
C ASN A 618 9.58 -12.80 -8.22
N ILE A 619 9.38 -14.11 -8.28
CA ILE A 619 9.41 -14.89 -9.53
C ILE A 619 7.97 -15.21 -9.95
N CYS A 620 7.66 -15.10 -11.25
CA CYS A 620 6.38 -15.55 -11.79
C CYS A 620 6.12 -17.02 -11.43
N LYS A 621 4.89 -17.36 -10.99
CA LYS A 621 4.54 -18.72 -10.53
C LYS A 621 4.84 -19.80 -11.58
N ASP A 622 4.43 -19.56 -12.82
CA ASP A 622 4.61 -20.53 -13.90
C ASP A 622 6.08 -20.62 -14.35
N CYS A 623 6.79 -19.48 -14.35
CA CYS A 623 8.22 -19.48 -14.62
C CYS A 623 8.98 -20.22 -13.52
N LYS A 624 8.60 -20.05 -12.25
CA LYS A 624 9.18 -20.75 -11.11
C LYS A 624 8.99 -22.26 -11.22
N ALA A 625 7.78 -22.72 -11.56
CA ALA A 625 7.50 -24.14 -11.77
C ALA A 625 8.35 -24.73 -12.90
N ARG A 626 8.44 -24.02 -14.04
CA ARG A 626 9.28 -24.44 -15.17
C ARG A 626 10.78 -24.40 -14.86
N MET A 627 11.26 -23.42 -14.09
CA MET A 627 12.66 -23.35 -13.64
C MET A 627 13.01 -24.55 -12.76
N LYS A 628 12.14 -24.91 -11.80
CA LYS A 628 12.32 -26.09 -10.94
C LYS A 628 12.36 -27.40 -11.74
N ALA A 629 11.44 -27.54 -12.70
CA ALA A 629 11.41 -28.70 -13.58
C ALA A 629 12.69 -28.83 -14.42
N GLN A 630 13.26 -27.71 -14.91
CA GLN A 630 14.55 -27.70 -15.61
C GLN A 630 15.75 -28.03 -14.70
N ALA A 631 15.64 -27.72 -13.40
CA ALA A 631 16.68 -27.99 -12.41
C ALA A 631 16.62 -29.43 -11.83
N GLY A 632 15.63 -30.24 -12.23
CA GLY A 632 15.45 -31.59 -11.70
C GLY A 632 14.95 -31.62 -10.24
N GLU A 633 14.42 -30.49 -9.73
CA GLU A 633 13.77 -30.44 -8.42
C GLU A 633 12.31 -30.89 -8.57
N GLU A 634 12.00 -32.16 -8.28
CA GLU A 634 10.62 -32.64 -8.19
C GLU A 634 9.86 -31.91 -7.06
N GLU A 635 8.64 -31.49 -7.38
CA GLU A 635 7.78 -30.76 -6.44
C GLU A 635 7.15 -31.75 -5.45
N SER A 636 7.56 -31.70 -4.17
CA SER A 636 6.70 -32.16 -3.09
C SER A 636 5.61 -31.10 -2.88
N ASP A 637 4.47 -31.31 -3.52
CA ASP A 637 3.26 -30.53 -3.32
C ASP A 637 2.84 -30.54 -1.84
N PRO A 638 2.58 -29.39 -1.20
CA PRO A 638 1.53 -29.30 -0.22
C PRO A 638 0.22 -29.12 -0.99
N SER A 639 -0.36 -30.24 -1.42
CA SER A 639 -1.72 -30.29 -1.96
C SER A 639 -2.69 -29.64 -0.95
N SER A 640 -3.41 -28.65 -1.43
CA SER A 640 -4.66 -28.19 -0.85
C SER A 640 -5.69 -29.31 -0.90
N SER A 641 -5.91 -29.97 0.23
CA SER A 641 -7.12 -30.76 0.51
C SER A 641 -7.29 -30.82 2.01
N ASP A 642 -8.00 -29.85 2.59
CA ASP A 642 -8.64 -30.04 3.88
C ASP A 642 -10.15 -30.04 3.65
N SER A 643 -10.63 -31.25 3.42
CA SER A 643 -12.02 -31.67 3.36
C SER A 643 -12.05 -33.00 4.09
N GLY A 644 -12.33 -32.95 5.39
CA GLY A 644 -12.65 -34.10 6.23
C GLY A 644 -12.97 -33.58 7.64
N SER A 645 -14.22 -33.50 8.10
CA SER A 645 -15.03 -34.63 8.56
C SER A 645 -14.23 -35.65 9.36
N GLU A 646 -14.18 -35.47 10.68
CA GLU A 646 -14.06 -36.59 11.61
C GLU A 646 -15.10 -36.43 12.72
N SER A 647 -16.10 -37.31 12.62
CA SER A 647 -16.92 -37.79 13.71
C SER A 647 -16.22 -38.99 14.34
N MET A 648 -15.77 -38.84 15.58
CA MET A 648 -16.04 -39.76 16.70
C MET A 648 -15.95 -38.98 18.00
#